data_AF-A0A3A0ABD5-F1
#
_entry.id   AF-A0A3A0ABD5-F1
#
_cell.length_a   1.000
_cell.length_b   1.000
_cell.length_c   1.000
_cell.angle_alpha   90.00
_cell.angle_beta   90.00
_cell.angle_gamma   90.00
#
_symmetry.space_group_name_H-M   'P 1'
#
loop_
_entity.id
_entity.type
_entity.pdbx_description
1 polymer ?
#
loop_
_entity_poly.entity_id
_entity_poly.type
_entity_poly.pdbx_seq_one_letter_code
_entity_poly.pdbx_strand_id
1 'polypeptide(L)'
;MTANETTAPPTRYTGWRARVIQHSDFLLLLTLFVSFRFAAVFFFRPGGYTRDYSDLIFYQGRASWQDFGLLPYRDYWSEYPPLFTWLSLWIDQLSRRIPLWEDERLWYAALFGTYTVLAETVTLIALYWLARRLYGNGALRVAWIYAGLFLPVYFLGGWYDALPVAMIFLGLALLVEWPVMAGALAAGLVLGIGGALKLVPLAVLAAVPLAVPRWLPRLVAGGMALAVVAGTYGWAYLHGPVMTLASIRSLTERTGWSTLYAWVNGYTRLGKVLGDVFDPNARIAQYDSIYPQNLVLAAWLALGATVLVVLWRQKPAPHPPRTIVAFTALTYLVLLLSYSAWNPQYALYLLPFLALLWPNGRGVGYALALMFLTLLEHPVYHNLIGPDYAPIHRQLVDVEYRQLFLAIIVARTFVLIALGIDLMGELFPGWQRLRRLTLALVATAIVAILVLAPQFGRAYTAGRLATSPVRPLARYLNALPDNRPVVAQQLTLGRRLRPFLEEPKRLQLFGGRPGRIDPLPQVAAAGPFLYIRTGGDDPELVAQIEQAYSCTERQPLADWELWFCNDGAPSSVARFAEGIELAAATLPPQVSHPLQVTLFWRTGQPIAQEYTVFVHVVDANGKMVGQWDQIPGAGASPTSAWPPGRLVVDEYQVPLTLAGATPPYRVLVGLYDAVTGARLAVVESARPSGDSRLELATLEGR
;
A
#
# COMPACT_ATOMS: atom_id res chain seq x y z
N MET A 1 -20.85 64.25 23.09
CA MET A 1 -20.75 64.25 21.62
C MET A 1 -21.22 62.91 21.12
N THR A 2 -22.48 62.86 20.69
CA THR A 2 -23.17 61.76 20.02
C THR A 2 -22.70 61.67 18.58
N ALA A 3 -22.25 60.49 18.14
CA ALA A 3 -21.97 60.22 16.72
C ALA A 3 -22.75 58.96 16.29
N ASN A 4 -23.88 59.26 15.66
CA ASN A 4 -24.79 58.48 14.83
C ASN A 4 -24.49 57.01 14.53
N GLU A 5 -25.48 56.20 14.91
CA GLU A 5 -26.05 55.09 14.16
C GLU A 5 -25.89 55.22 12.64
N THR A 6 -25.07 54.37 12.03
CA THR A 6 -25.24 53.99 10.64
C THR A 6 -26.23 52.84 10.58
N THR A 7 -27.51 53.18 10.49
CA THR A 7 -28.58 52.27 10.07
C THR A 7 -28.27 51.80 8.64
N ALA A 8 -27.72 50.60 8.50
CA ALA A 8 -27.78 49.88 7.24
C ALA A 8 -29.27 49.72 6.85
N PRO A 9 -29.65 49.91 5.57
CA PRO A 9 -31.04 49.80 5.17
C PRO A 9 -31.53 48.38 5.46
N PRO A 10 -32.77 48.18 5.96
CA PRO A 10 -33.32 46.85 6.11
C PRO A 10 -33.59 46.32 4.70
N THR A 11 -32.65 45.58 4.13
CA THR A 11 -32.91 44.81 2.91
C THR A 11 -33.93 43.74 3.25
N ARG A 12 -35.22 44.09 3.09
CA ARG A 12 -36.38 43.21 3.16
C ARG A 12 -36.38 42.26 1.97
N TYR A 13 -35.39 41.39 1.88
CA TYR A 13 -35.54 40.20 1.06
C TYR A 13 -36.41 39.24 1.85
N THR A 14 -37.67 39.05 1.43
CA THR A 14 -38.54 37.99 1.95
C THR A 14 -38.49 36.80 0.98
N GLY A 15 -38.61 35.58 1.50
CA GLY A 15 -38.61 34.36 0.69
C GLY A 15 -37.21 33.84 0.31
N TRP A 16 -37.07 33.30 -0.91
CA TRP A 16 -35.89 32.53 -1.34
C TRP A 16 -34.60 33.36 -1.38
N ARG A 17 -34.69 34.66 -1.75
CA ARG A 17 -33.52 35.55 -1.84
C ARG A 17 -32.83 35.76 -0.50
N ALA A 18 -33.58 35.90 0.59
CA ALA A 18 -33.00 35.99 1.93
C ALA A 18 -32.28 34.71 2.35
N ARG A 19 -32.83 33.53 2.00
CA ARG A 19 -32.17 32.24 2.27
C ARG A 19 -30.88 32.09 1.48
N VAL A 20 -30.86 32.51 0.22
CA VAL A 20 -29.64 32.50 -0.61
C VAL A 20 -28.59 33.45 -0.06
N ILE A 21 -28.98 34.68 0.32
CA ILE A 21 -28.05 35.65 0.92
C ILE A 21 -27.47 35.11 2.24
N GLN A 22 -28.31 34.51 3.09
CA GLN A 22 -27.89 33.91 4.37
C GLN A 22 -26.87 32.77 4.21
N HIS A 23 -26.90 32.07 3.07
CA HIS A 23 -26.04 30.91 2.80
C HIS A 23 -25.04 31.15 1.68
N SER A 24 -24.84 32.40 1.26
CA SER A 24 -24.01 32.78 0.11
C SER A 24 -22.59 32.22 0.19
N ASP A 25 -21.90 32.38 1.33
CA ASP A 25 -20.53 31.84 1.50
C ASP A 25 -20.48 30.31 1.40
N PHE A 26 -21.49 29.61 1.92
CA PHE A 26 -21.58 28.16 1.79
C PHE A 26 -21.85 27.75 0.34
N LEU A 27 -22.70 28.48 -0.38
CA LEU A 27 -22.98 28.23 -1.79
C LEU A 27 -21.74 28.45 -2.65
N LEU A 28 -20.93 29.49 -2.37
CA LEU A 28 -19.64 29.69 -3.04
C LEU A 28 -18.69 28.53 -2.79
N LEU A 29 -18.54 28.10 -1.53
CA LEU A 29 -17.73 26.93 -1.18
C LEU A 29 -18.24 25.66 -1.86
N LEU A 30 -19.56 25.46 -1.90
CA LEU A 30 -20.20 24.30 -2.54
C LEU A 30 -19.92 24.28 -4.04
N THR A 31 -20.04 25.43 -4.73
CA THR A 31 -19.68 25.55 -6.15
C THR A 31 -18.22 25.18 -6.37
N LEU A 32 -17.29 25.76 -5.60
CA LEU A 32 -15.86 25.42 -5.71
C LEU A 32 -15.59 23.94 -5.42
N PHE A 33 -16.24 23.39 -4.40
CA PHE A 33 -16.11 21.99 -4.00
C PHE A 33 -16.55 21.04 -5.12
N VAL A 34 -17.71 21.28 -5.73
CA VAL A 34 -18.25 20.45 -6.82
C VAL A 34 -17.38 20.59 -8.06
N SER A 35 -17.04 21.83 -8.47
CA SER A 35 -16.20 22.07 -9.64
C SER A 35 -14.82 21.44 -9.51
N PHE A 36 -14.17 21.56 -8.35
CA PHE A 36 -12.86 20.96 -8.09
C PHE A 36 -12.92 19.43 -8.16
N ARG A 37 -13.90 18.80 -7.49
CA ARG A 37 -14.01 17.33 -7.46
C ARG A 37 -14.40 16.76 -8.82
N PHE A 38 -15.27 17.44 -9.56
CA PHE A 38 -15.61 17.05 -10.91
C PHE A 38 -14.39 17.12 -11.84
N ALA A 39 -13.59 18.19 -11.77
CA ALA A 39 -12.34 18.26 -12.51
C ALA A 39 -11.35 17.14 -12.10
N ALA A 40 -11.26 16.81 -10.81
CA ALA A 40 -10.41 15.73 -10.32
C ALA A 40 -10.77 14.37 -10.93
N VAL A 41 -12.06 14.08 -11.17
CA VAL A 41 -12.49 12.82 -11.82
C VAL A 41 -11.90 12.65 -13.22
N PHE A 42 -11.79 13.74 -14.00
CA PHE A 42 -11.29 13.67 -15.37
C PHE A 42 -9.77 13.81 -15.47
N PHE A 43 -9.16 14.60 -14.59
CA PHE A 43 -7.77 15.02 -14.75
C PHE A 43 -6.82 14.41 -13.71
N PHE A 44 -7.31 13.80 -12.64
CA PHE A 44 -6.46 13.07 -11.70
C PHE A 44 -6.46 11.58 -12.01
N ARG A 45 -5.26 10.99 -11.92
CA ARG A 45 -5.07 9.55 -12.05
C ARG A 45 -5.19 8.88 -10.67
N PRO A 46 -6.05 7.86 -10.50
CA PRO A 46 -6.08 7.05 -9.28
C PRO A 46 -4.67 6.57 -8.89
N GLY A 47 -4.27 6.82 -7.65
CA GLY A 47 -2.95 6.52 -7.05
C GLY A 47 -1.71 7.16 -7.68
N GLY A 48 -1.88 8.15 -8.56
CA GLY A 48 -0.76 8.94 -9.10
C GLY A 48 0.38 8.08 -9.66
N TYR A 49 1.60 8.29 -9.12
CA TYR A 49 2.81 7.57 -9.54
C TYR A 49 3.14 6.32 -8.72
N THR A 50 2.49 6.10 -7.58
CA THR A 50 2.75 4.96 -6.70
C THR A 50 1.98 3.70 -7.10
N ARG A 51 1.24 3.76 -8.22
CA ARG A 51 0.25 2.77 -8.68
C ARG A 51 -0.91 2.66 -7.68
N ASP A 52 -2.13 2.44 -8.19
CA ASP A 52 -3.28 2.14 -7.33
C ASP A 52 -3.98 0.87 -7.78
N TYR A 53 -4.44 0.08 -6.83
CA TYR A 53 -5.40 -1.00 -7.05
C TYR A 53 -6.76 -0.50 -6.58
N SER A 54 -7.40 0.30 -7.42
CA SER A 54 -8.75 0.80 -7.15
C SER A 54 -9.78 -0.32 -7.30
N ASP A 55 -10.81 -0.31 -6.45
CA ASP A 55 -12.01 -1.13 -6.59
C ASP A 55 -12.70 -0.93 -7.96
N LEU A 56 -12.54 0.26 -8.55
CA LEU A 56 -13.09 0.61 -9.87
C LEU A 56 -12.82 -0.46 -10.95
N ILE A 57 -11.55 -0.77 -11.21
CA ILE A 57 -11.17 -1.70 -12.29
C ILE A 57 -11.71 -3.10 -11.99
N PHE A 58 -11.68 -3.49 -10.72
CA PHE A 58 -12.13 -4.80 -10.27
C PHE A 58 -13.65 -4.98 -10.49
N TYR A 59 -14.46 -4.02 -10.06
CA TYR A 59 -15.92 -4.11 -10.20
C TYR A 59 -16.42 -3.73 -11.60
N GLN A 60 -15.67 -2.96 -12.38
CA GLN A 60 -15.92 -2.81 -13.82
C GLN A 60 -15.79 -4.16 -14.53
N GLY A 61 -14.69 -4.88 -14.29
CA GLY A 61 -14.46 -6.21 -14.89
C GLY A 61 -15.52 -7.25 -14.51
N ARG A 62 -16.08 -7.17 -13.30
CA ARG A 62 -17.23 -8.02 -12.93
C ARG A 62 -18.55 -7.56 -13.54
N ALA A 63 -18.74 -6.25 -13.67
CA ALA A 63 -19.95 -5.70 -14.29
C ALA A 63 -20.02 -6.09 -15.77
N SER A 64 -18.90 -6.13 -16.49
CA SER A 64 -18.85 -6.52 -17.89
C SER A 64 -19.19 -7.99 -18.15
N TRP A 65 -19.18 -8.86 -17.12
CA TRP A 65 -19.60 -10.26 -17.27
C TRP A 65 -21.05 -10.42 -17.76
N GLN A 66 -21.87 -9.37 -17.64
CA GLN A 66 -23.19 -9.34 -18.24
C GLN A 66 -23.18 -9.46 -19.77
N ASP A 67 -22.07 -9.17 -20.44
CA ASP A 67 -21.91 -9.40 -21.89
C ASP A 67 -21.93 -10.91 -22.22
N PHE A 68 -21.53 -11.75 -21.27
CA PHE A 68 -21.68 -13.21 -21.32
C PHE A 68 -23.03 -13.67 -20.77
N GLY A 69 -23.93 -12.74 -20.46
CA GLY A 69 -25.23 -13.02 -19.85
C GLY A 69 -25.16 -13.39 -18.37
N LEU A 70 -24.05 -13.16 -17.67
CA LEU A 70 -23.85 -13.52 -16.26
C LEU A 70 -24.25 -12.36 -15.33
N LEU A 71 -25.09 -12.63 -14.33
CA LEU A 71 -25.65 -11.64 -13.41
C LEU A 71 -25.30 -11.93 -11.94
N PRO A 72 -25.06 -10.88 -11.12
CA PRO A 72 -24.77 -11.04 -9.71
C PRO A 72 -25.98 -11.63 -8.98
N TYR A 73 -25.73 -12.44 -7.96
CA TYR A 73 -26.72 -13.18 -7.18
C TYR A 73 -27.51 -14.25 -7.92
N ARG A 74 -27.41 -14.33 -9.25
CA ARG A 74 -27.96 -15.44 -10.05
C ARG A 74 -26.86 -16.43 -10.42
N ASP A 75 -25.80 -15.94 -11.04
CA ASP A 75 -24.74 -16.78 -11.62
C ASP A 75 -23.45 -16.73 -10.79
N TYR A 76 -23.22 -15.64 -10.06
CA TYR A 76 -22.08 -15.50 -9.16
C TYR A 76 -22.46 -14.77 -7.86
N TRP A 77 -21.78 -15.09 -6.77
CA TRP A 77 -21.99 -14.44 -5.48
C TRP A 77 -21.14 -13.15 -5.33
N SER A 78 -21.56 -12.28 -4.41
CA SER A 78 -20.90 -10.99 -4.13
C SER A 78 -20.58 -10.80 -2.67
N GLU A 79 -19.43 -10.19 -2.42
CA GLU A 79 -18.95 -9.77 -1.11
C GLU A 79 -19.62 -8.49 -0.56
N TYR A 80 -20.44 -7.82 -1.37
CA TYR A 80 -21.20 -6.65 -0.95
C TYR A 80 -22.69 -6.85 -1.17
N PRO A 81 -23.58 -6.21 -0.38
CA PRO A 81 -25.03 -6.30 -0.52
C PRO A 81 -25.56 -5.98 -1.94
N PRO A 82 -26.77 -6.46 -2.31
CA PRO A 82 -27.20 -6.51 -3.70
C PRO A 82 -27.17 -5.19 -4.46
N LEU A 83 -27.56 -4.08 -3.83
CA LEU A 83 -27.61 -2.79 -4.53
C LEU A 83 -26.21 -2.32 -4.96
N PHE A 84 -25.15 -2.74 -4.27
CA PHE A 84 -23.77 -2.45 -4.65
C PHE A 84 -23.44 -3.01 -6.05
N THR A 85 -23.71 -4.29 -6.26
CA THR A 85 -23.36 -4.94 -7.53
C THR A 85 -24.20 -4.38 -8.66
N TRP A 86 -25.50 -4.16 -8.42
CA TRP A 86 -26.39 -3.58 -9.41
C TRP A 86 -26.00 -2.15 -9.79
N LEU A 87 -25.54 -1.33 -8.83
CA LEU A 87 -25.00 -0.01 -9.12
C LEU A 87 -23.83 -0.09 -10.10
N SER A 88 -22.88 -1.01 -9.89
CA SER A 88 -21.76 -1.21 -10.82
C SER A 88 -22.25 -1.62 -12.22
N LEU A 89 -23.21 -2.54 -12.31
CA LEU A 89 -23.81 -2.98 -13.56
C LEU A 89 -24.49 -1.84 -14.32
N TRP A 90 -25.25 -0.97 -13.64
CA TRP A 90 -25.94 0.16 -14.27
C TRP A 90 -24.96 1.20 -14.80
N ILE A 91 -23.88 1.48 -14.08
CA ILE A 91 -22.81 2.37 -14.55
C ILE A 91 -22.18 1.78 -15.82
N ASP A 92 -21.87 0.49 -15.81
CA ASP A 92 -21.29 -0.23 -16.95
C ASP A 92 -22.22 -0.26 -18.18
N GLN A 93 -23.53 -0.43 -17.96
CA GLN A 93 -24.53 -0.35 -19.04
C GLN A 93 -24.59 1.03 -19.67
N LEU A 94 -24.48 2.09 -18.86
CA LEU A 94 -24.50 3.45 -19.36
C LEU A 94 -23.20 3.79 -20.09
N SER A 95 -22.05 3.35 -19.58
CA SER A 95 -20.75 3.60 -20.25
C SER A 95 -20.67 2.95 -21.62
N ARG A 96 -21.21 1.73 -21.78
CA ARG A 96 -21.21 1.00 -23.06
C ARG A 96 -22.08 1.61 -24.16
N ARG A 97 -22.93 2.60 -23.82
CA ARG A 97 -23.70 3.38 -24.82
C ARG A 97 -22.87 4.49 -25.46
N ILE A 98 -21.66 4.74 -24.97
CA ILE A 98 -20.76 5.79 -25.46
C ILE A 98 -19.58 5.11 -26.16
N PRO A 99 -19.20 5.53 -27.39
CA PRO A 99 -18.03 4.97 -28.08
C PRO A 99 -16.76 5.07 -27.23
N LEU A 100 -15.94 4.01 -27.26
CA LEU A 100 -14.69 3.95 -26.51
C LEU A 100 -13.72 5.06 -26.95
N TRP A 101 -12.93 5.55 -26.00
CA TRP A 101 -11.76 6.39 -26.25
C TRP A 101 -10.49 5.52 -26.23
N GLU A 102 -9.30 6.12 -26.40
CA GLU A 102 -8.01 5.42 -26.29
C GLU A 102 -7.85 4.62 -24.99
N ASP A 103 -8.40 5.12 -23.88
CA ASP A 103 -8.54 4.36 -22.63
C ASP A 103 -9.98 3.85 -22.51
N GLU A 104 -10.16 2.53 -22.62
CA GLU A 104 -11.46 1.85 -22.56
C GLU A 104 -12.24 2.11 -21.25
N ARG A 105 -11.54 2.54 -20.19
CA ARG A 105 -12.13 2.76 -18.87
C ARG A 105 -12.71 4.16 -18.71
N LEU A 106 -12.41 5.09 -19.63
CA LEU A 106 -12.73 6.51 -19.48
C LEU A 106 -14.19 6.75 -19.09
N TRP A 107 -15.14 6.21 -19.86
CA TRP A 107 -16.56 6.48 -19.64
C TRP A 107 -17.11 5.83 -18.38
N TYR A 108 -16.65 4.62 -18.05
CA TYR A 108 -16.99 3.97 -16.79
C TYR A 108 -16.47 4.80 -15.60
N ALA A 109 -15.18 5.18 -15.63
CA ALA A 109 -14.54 5.98 -14.60
C ALA A 109 -15.18 7.37 -14.44
N ALA A 110 -15.57 8.02 -15.54
CA ALA A 110 -16.22 9.33 -15.51
C ALA A 110 -17.63 9.26 -14.90
N LEU A 111 -18.43 8.26 -15.28
CA LEU A 111 -19.77 8.05 -14.72
C LEU A 111 -19.70 7.63 -13.25
N PHE A 112 -18.78 6.73 -12.92
CA PHE A 112 -18.45 6.36 -11.55
C PHE A 112 -18.07 7.59 -10.72
N GLY A 113 -17.07 8.34 -11.17
CA GLY A 113 -16.59 9.53 -10.49
C GLY A 113 -17.67 10.61 -10.36
N THR A 114 -18.56 10.74 -11.35
CA THR A 114 -19.68 11.70 -11.27
C THR A 114 -20.62 11.35 -10.13
N TYR A 115 -21.00 10.08 -9.93
CA TYR A 115 -21.85 9.73 -8.79
C TYR A 115 -21.11 9.89 -7.45
N THR A 116 -19.80 9.61 -7.37
CA THR A 116 -19.03 9.81 -6.14
C THR A 116 -18.93 11.29 -5.79
N VAL A 117 -18.81 12.18 -6.77
CA VAL A 117 -18.91 13.65 -6.59
C VAL A 117 -20.27 14.04 -6.02
N LEU A 118 -21.37 13.47 -6.54
CA LEU A 118 -22.72 13.70 -5.99
C LEU A 118 -22.82 13.23 -4.54
N ALA A 119 -22.28 12.07 -4.22
CA ALA A 119 -22.25 11.55 -2.85
C ALA A 119 -21.46 12.46 -1.91
N GLU A 120 -20.26 12.88 -2.30
CA GLU A 120 -19.44 13.85 -1.55
C GLU A 120 -20.15 15.19 -1.34
N THR A 121 -20.93 15.62 -2.34
CA THR A 121 -21.75 16.82 -2.27
C THR A 121 -22.85 16.69 -1.22
N VAL A 122 -23.54 15.55 -1.19
CA VAL A 122 -24.53 15.24 -0.15
C VAL A 122 -23.88 15.21 1.24
N THR A 123 -22.70 14.61 1.38
CA THR A 123 -21.94 14.63 2.64
C THR A 123 -21.65 16.06 3.10
N LEU A 124 -21.13 16.92 2.22
CA LEU A 124 -20.81 18.31 2.57
C LEU A 124 -22.07 19.10 3.01
N ILE A 125 -23.19 18.93 2.30
CA ILE A 125 -24.47 19.56 2.65
C ILE A 125 -24.97 19.06 4.01
N ALA A 126 -24.95 17.74 4.25
CA ALA A 126 -25.36 17.16 5.53
C ALA A 126 -24.48 17.63 6.70
N LEU A 127 -23.17 17.75 6.48
CA LEU A 127 -22.24 18.32 7.46
C LEU A 127 -22.54 19.78 7.75
N TYR A 128 -22.76 20.60 6.73
CA TYR A 128 -23.13 22.01 6.94
C TYR A 128 -24.45 22.13 7.69
N TRP A 129 -25.44 21.30 7.36
CA TRP A 129 -26.72 21.26 8.04
C TRP A 129 -26.57 20.94 9.53
N LEU A 130 -25.88 19.84 9.87
CA LEU A 130 -25.56 19.48 11.26
C LEU A 130 -24.72 20.57 11.95
N ALA A 131 -23.72 21.12 11.27
CA ALA A 131 -22.83 22.13 11.84
C ALA A 131 -23.58 23.42 12.19
N ARG A 132 -24.63 23.80 11.45
CA ARG A 132 -25.50 24.92 11.83
C ARG A 132 -26.20 24.68 13.15
N ARG A 133 -26.60 23.44 13.41
CA ARG A 133 -27.23 23.06 14.68
C ARG A 133 -26.25 23.07 15.84
N LEU A 134 -25.00 22.70 15.60
CA LEU A 134 -23.96 22.64 16.63
C LEU A 134 -23.29 24.00 16.91
N TYR A 135 -23.13 24.85 15.89
CA TYR A 135 -22.27 26.05 15.96
C TYR A 135 -22.91 27.34 15.43
N GLY A 136 -24.15 27.29 14.90
CA GLY A 136 -24.79 28.46 14.30
C GLY A 136 -23.96 29.06 13.16
N ASN A 137 -23.50 30.30 13.33
CA ASN A 137 -22.68 31.02 12.36
C ASN A 137 -21.29 30.39 12.14
N GLY A 138 -20.81 29.57 13.08
CA GLY A 138 -19.55 28.84 12.94
C GLY A 138 -19.60 27.64 11.98
N ALA A 139 -20.76 27.32 11.41
CA ALA A 139 -20.96 26.11 10.61
C ALA A 139 -20.08 26.02 9.35
N LEU A 140 -19.79 27.17 8.72
CA LEU A 140 -18.93 27.21 7.54
C LEU A 140 -17.54 26.62 7.81
N ARG A 141 -17.07 26.71 9.07
CA ARG A 141 -15.77 26.16 9.48
C ARG A 141 -15.67 24.66 9.25
N VAL A 142 -16.71 23.92 9.61
CA VAL A 142 -16.78 22.46 9.41
C VAL A 142 -16.71 22.13 7.92
N ALA A 143 -17.46 22.88 7.10
CA ALA A 143 -17.58 22.64 5.67
C ALA A 143 -16.23 22.85 4.95
N TRP A 144 -15.50 23.93 5.22
CA TRP A 144 -14.22 24.16 4.55
C TRP A 144 -13.11 23.22 5.04
N ILE A 145 -13.11 22.83 6.33
CA ILE A 145 -12.19 21.81 6.84
C ILE A 145 -12.40 20.51 6.07
N TYR A 146 -13.65 20.04 5.94
CA TYR A 146 -13.96 18.83 5.19
C TYR A 146 -13.59 18.96 3.70
N ALA A 147 -13.93 20.10 3.08
CA ALA A 147 -13.64 20.38 1.69
C ALA A 147 -12.13 20.26 1.35
N GLY A 148 -11.26 20.67 2.28
CA GLY A 148 -9.81 20.63 2.15
C GLY A 148 -9.14 19.31 2.54
N LEU A 149 -9.89 18.30 3.01
CA LEU A 149 -9.29 16.98 3.29
C LEU A 149 -8.93 16.26 1.99
N PHE A 150 -7.73 15.69 1.95
CA PHE A 150 -7.20 15.03 0.75
C PHE A 150 -7.86 13.67 0.48
N LEU A 151 -8.04 12.82 1.50
CA LEU A 151 -8.54 11.46 1.29
C LEU A 151 -9.93 11.39 0.60
N PRO A 152 -10.92 12.23 0.94
CA PRO A 152 -12.19 12.25 0.22
C PRO A 152 -12.01 12.52 -1.28
N VAL A 153 -11.03 13.34 -1.67
CA VAL A 153 -10.70 13.62 -3.08
C VAL A 153 -9.95 12.45 -3.70
N TYR A 154 -8.95 11.90 -2.99
CA TYR A 154 -8.13 10.78 -3.43
C TYR A 154 -8.97 9.55 -3.79
N PHE A 155 -10.01 9.25 -3.01
CA PHE A 155 -10.85 8.08 -3.21
C PHE A 155 -11.98 8.27 -4.23
N LEU A 156 -12.22 9.49 -4.75
CA LEU A 156 -13.31 9.79 -5.71
C LEU A 156 -13.31 8.87 -6.94
N GLY A 157 -12.13 8.62 -7.49
CA GLY A 157 -11.97 7.92 -8.77
C GLY A 157 -11.75 6.41 -8.64
N GLY A 158 -11.84 5.84 -7.44
CA GLY A 158 -11.40 4.46 -7.24
C GLY A 158 -12.20 3.60 -6.26
N TRP A 159 -12.98 4.19 -5.35
CA TRP A 159 -13.66 3.44 -4.28
C TRP A 159 -15.10 3.88 -4.06
N TYR A 160 -15.95 2.94 -3.68
CA TYR A 160 -17.40 3.14 -3.58
C TYR A 160 -17.86 3.81 -2.28
N ASP A 161 -16.95 4.23 -1.41
CA ASP A 161 -17.22 4.58 -0.01
C ASP A 161 -17.81 5.97 0.19
N ALA A 162 -17.70 6.86 -0.80
CA ALA A 162 -18.34 8.19 -0.76
C ALA A 162 -19.86 8.09 -0.56
N LEU A 163 -20.52 7.13 -1.22
CA LEU A 163 -21.98 6.97 -1.15
C LEU A 163 -22.47 6.44 0.21
N PRO A 164 -21.88 5.37 0.80
CA PRO A 164 -22.12 5.02 2.19
C PRO A 164 -21.92 6.18 3.16
N VAL A 165 -20.84 6.97 3.03
CA VAL A 165 -20.60 8.16 3.88
C VAL A 165 -21.74 9.17 3.73
N ALA A 166 -22.19 9.45 2.51
CA ALA A 166 -23.32 10.33 2.27
C ALA A 166 -24.60 9.83 2.98
N MET A 167 -24.89 8.53 2.91
CA MET A 167 -26.05 7.92 3.58
C MET A 167 -25.95 8.03 5.11
N ILE A 168 -24.74 7.87 5.68
CA ILE A 168 -24.48 8.02 7.11
C ILE A 168 -24.84 9.43 7.59
N PHE A 169 -24.27 10.45 6.95
CA PHE A 169 -24.44 11.83 7.40
C PHE A 169 -25.81 12.39 7.06
N LEU A 170 -26.40 12.02 5.93
CA LEU A 170 -27.77 12.39 5.59
C LEU A 170 -28.78 11.75 6.56
N GLY A 171 -28.64 10.45 6.84
CA GLY A 171 -29.49 9.75 7.80
C GLY A 171 -29.37 10.33 9.22
N LEU A 172 -28.15 10.63 9.66
CA LEU A 172 -27.91 11.29 10.95
C LEU A 172 -28.52 12.71 11.00
N ALA A 173 -28.34 13.50 9.94
CA ALA A 173 -28.91 14.85 9.85
C ALA A 173 -30.44 14.81 9.94
N LEU A 174 -31.10 13.90 9.22
CA LEU A 174 -32.55 13.70 9.27
C LEU A 174 -33.04 13.34 10.68
N LEU A 175 -32.33 12.46 11.40
CA LEU A 175 -32.68 12.08 12.77
C LEU A 175 -32.53 13.24 13.78
N VAL A 176 -31.48 14.03 13.63
CA VAL A 176 -31.18 15.15 14.56
C VAL A 176 -32.10 16.34 14.31
N GLU A 177 -32.41 16.62 13.05
CA GLU A 177 -33.15 17.82 12.66
C GLU A 177 -34.65 17.61 12.72
N TRP A 178 -35.12 16.43 12.31
CA TRP A 178 -36.54 16.06 12.33
C TRP A 178 -36.77 14.80 13.19
N PRO A 179 -36.66 14.89 14.52
CA PRO A 179 -36.83 13.75 15.45
C PRO A 179 -38.31 13.34 15.63
N VAL A 180 -39.06 13.29 14.52
CA VAL A 180 -40.48 12.96 14.42
C VAL A 180 -40.67 11.80 13.45
N MET A 181 -41.91 11.32 13.29
CA MET A 181 -42.25 10.18 12.42
C MET A 181 -41.68 10.33 11.00
N ALA A 182 -41.89 11.48 10.37
CA ALA A 182 -41.44 11.71 9.00
C ALA A 182 -39.91 11.65 8.86
N GLY A 183 -39.17 12.27 9.79
CA GLY A 183 -37.70 12.21 9.76
C GLY A 183 -37.16 10.83 10.12
N ALA A 184 -37.82 10.10 11.02
CA ALA A 184 -37.49 8.71 11.31
C ALA A 184 -37.70 7.77 10.12
N LEU A 185 -38.82 7.91 9.39
CA LEU A 185 -39.09 7.17 8.16
C LEU A 185 -38.07 7.49 7.07
N ALA A 186 -37.80 8.79 6.84
CA ALA A 186 -36.83 9.24 5.86
C ALA A 186 -35.41 8.76 6.19
N ALA A 187 -34.99 8.87 7.46
CA ALA A 187 -33.71 8.34 7.91
C ALA A 187 -33.64 6.82 7.75
N GLY A 188 -34.70 6.08 8.13
CA GLY A 188 -34.76 4.63 7.94
C GLY A 188 -34.62 4.22 6.47
N LEU A 189 -35.28 4.93 5.55
CA LEU A 189 -35.14 4.70 4.10
C LEU A 189 -33.70 4.97 3.62
N VAL A 190 -33.12 6.13 3.96
CA VAL A 190 -31.75 6.51 3.57
C VAL A 190 -30.73 5.51 4.11
N LEU A 191 -30.83 5.15 5.39
CA LEU A 191 -29.94 4.20 6.04
C LEU A 191 -30.14 2.77 5.49
N GLY A 192 -31.37 2.39 5.13
CA GLY A 192 -31.69 1.12 4.48
C GLY A 192 -31.10 1.00 3.09
N ILE A 193 -31.21 2.04 2.25
CA ILE A 193 -30.56 2.11 0.93
C ILE A 193 -29.04 2.04 1.10
N GLY A 194 -28.50 2.81 2.06
CA GLY A 194 -27.09 2.72 2.45
C GLY A 194 -26.69 1.29 2.83
N GLY A 195 -27.47 0.62 3.68
CA GLY A 195 -27.31 -0.76 4.10
C GLY A 195 -27.30 -1.77 2.93
N ALA A 196 -28.15 -1.54 1.93
CA ALA A 196 -28.22 -2.35 0.72
C ALA A 196 -27.05 -2.12 -0.24
N LEU A 197 -26.24 -1.05 -0.04
CA LEU A 197 -24.97 -0.83 -0.73
C LEU A 197 -23.79 -1.38 0.09
N LYS A 198 -23.71 -1.02 1.37
CA LYS A 198 -22.77 -1.55 2.36
C LYS A 198 -23.48 -1.58 3.70
N LEU A 199 -23.24 -2.57 4.56
CA LEU A 199 -23.95 -2.64 5.84
C LEU A 199 -23.62 -1.49 6.82
N VAL A 200 -22.49 -0.82 6.61
CA VAL A 200 -21.90 0.18 7.52
C VAL A 200 -22.86 1.35 7.90
N PRO A 201 -23.67 1.95 7.00
CA PRO A 201 -24.59 3.02 7.37
C PRO A 201 -25.65 2.64 8.41
N LEU A 202 -26.02 1.36 8.50
CA LEU A 202 -26.99 0.90 9.50
C LEU A 202 -26.53 1.14 10.94
N ALA A 203 -25.23 1.33 11.18
CA ALA A 203 -24.69 1.67 12.50
C ALA A 203 -25.24 2.99 13.07
N VAL A 204 -25.75 3.90 12.22
CA VAL A 204 -26.44 5.12 12.70
C VAL A 204 -27.68 4.80 13.53
N LEU A 205 -28.34 3.65 13.28
CA LEU A 205 -29.53 3.24 14.02
C LEU A 205 -29.28 3.09 15.53
N ALA A 206 -28.03 2.85 15.96
CA ALA A 206 -27.66 2.82 17.37
C ALA A 206 -27.93 4.15 18.08
N ALA A 207 -27.93 5.28 17.37
CA ALA A 207 -28.18 6.61 17.91
C ALA A 207 -29.68 6.99 17.96
N VAL A 208 -30.56 6.21 17.34
CA VAL A 208 -32.01 6.46 17.29
C VAL A 208 -32.64 6.60 18.68
N PRO A 209 -32.31 5.77 19.69
CA PRO A 209 -32.86 5.94 21.04
C PRO A 209 -32.50 7.28 21.69
N LEU A 210 -31.36 7.88 21.32
CA LEU A 210 -30.90 9.17 21.83
C LEU A 210 -31.50 10.35 21.04
N ALA A 211 -31.73 10.17 19.74
CA ALA A 211 -32.24 11.22 18.86
C ALA A 211 -33.78 11.35 18.89
N VAL A 212 -34.49 10.22 18.98
CA VAL A 212 -35.94 10.18 18.76
C VAL A 212 -36.67 9.92 20.09
N PRO A 213 -37.58 10.80 20.53
CA PRO A 213 -38.21 10.68 21.85
C PRO A 213 -39.26 9.57 21.95
N ARG A 214 -40.06 9.36 20.90
CA ARG A 214 -41.21 8.43 20.91
C ARG A 214 -40.83 7.05 20.38
N TRP A 215 -41.33 5.99 21.01
CA TRP A 215 -40.99 4.60 20.66
C TRP A 215 -41.44 4.21 19.24
N LEU A 216 -42.62 4.65 18.80
CA LEU A 216 -43.15 4.26 17.48
C LEU A 216 -42.27 4.78 16.33
N PRO A 217 -41.88 6.08 16.27
CA PRO A 217 -40.87 6.55 15.32
C PRO A 217 -39.52 5.81 15.41
N ARG A 218 -39.07 5.35 16.59
CA ARG A 218 -37.84 4.54 16.70
C ARG A 218 -37.97 3.21 15.96
N LEU A 219 -39.11 2.53 16.16
CA LEU A 219 -39.40 1.27 15.44
C LEU A 219 -39.55 1.51 13.94
N VAL A 220 -40.11 2.65 13.53
CA VAL A 220 -40.26 3.00 12.10
C VAL A 220 -38.90 3.23 11.44
N ALA A 221 -37.96 3.92 12.10
CA ALA A 221 -36.61 4.09 11.57
C ALA A 221 -35.90 2.75 11.35
N GLY A 222 -35.91 1.88 12.37
CA GLY A 222 -35.28 0.56 12.28
C GLY A 222 -36.01 -0.39 11.31
N GLY A 223 -37.34 -0.42 11.38
CA GLY A 223 -38.19 -1.27 10.55
C GLY A 223 -38.10 -0.91 9.07
N MET A 224 -38.06 0.38 8.73
CA MET A 224 -37.88 0.81 7.34
C MET A 224 -36.50 0.44 6.80
N ALA A 225 -35.45 0.66 7.58
CA ALA A 225 -34.09 0.28 7.17
C ALA A 225 -33.99 -1.24 6.93
N LEU A 226 -34.56 -2.04 7.85
CA LEU A 226 -34.63 -3.48 7.71
C LEU A 226 -35.45 -3.91 6.48
N ALA A 227 -36.60 -3.28 6.23
CA ALA A 227 -37.46 -3.61 5.10
C ALA A 227 -36.75 -3.39 3.76
N VAL A 228 -35.96 -2.32 3.61
CA VAL A 228 -35.17 -2.08 2.40
C VAL A 228 -34.11 -3.16 2.21
N VAL A 229 -33.30 -3.42 3.24
CA VAL A 229 -32.22 -4.41 3.15
C VAL A 229 -32.78 -5.81 2.89
N ALA A 230 -33.76 -6.24 3.69
CA ALA A 230 -34.43 -7.52 3.53
C ALA A 230 -35.14 -7.64 2.18
N GLY A 231 -35.74 -6.56 1.67
CA GLY A 231 -36.35 -6.51 0.35
C GLY A 231 -35.33 -6.75 -0.77
N THR A 232 -34.15 -6.12 -0.71
CA THR A 232 -33.10 -6.32 -1.73
C THR A 232 -32.52 -7.74 -1.71
N TYR A 233 -32.26 -8.31 -0.54
CA TYR A 233 -31.81 -9.70 -0.42
C TYR A 233 -32.92 -10.70 -0.75
N GLY A 234 -34.17 -10.41 -0.41
CA GLY A 234 -35.33 -11.23 -0.76
C GLY A 234 -35.51 -11.29 -2.27
N TRP A 235 -35.39 -10.16 -2.96
CA TRP A 235 -35.40 -10.12 -4.42
C TRP A 235 -34.25 -10.94 -5.01
N ALA A 236 -33.02 -10.78 -4.50
CA ALA A 236 -31.87 -11.57 -4.94
C ALA A 236 -32.08 -13.08 -4.73
N TYR A 237 -32.60 -13.47 -3.57
CA TYR A 237 -32.89 -14.86 -3.21
C TYR A 237 -33.92 -15.49 -4.15
N LEU A 238 -34.97 -14.76 -4.53
CA LEU A 238 -35.99 -15.24 -5.47
C LEU A 238 -35.43 -15.52 -6.87
N HIS A 239 -34.33 -14.86 -7.26
CA HIS A 239 -33.72 -15.01 -8.59
C HIS A 239 -32.48 -15.91 -8.60
N GLY A 240 -31.87 -16.16 -7.44
CA GLY A 240 -30.72 -17.04 -7.29
C GLY A 240 -30.44 -17.36 -5.82
N PRO A 241 -31.17 -18.34 -5.24
CA PRO A 241 -31.11 -18.61 -3.80
C PRO A 241 -29.72 -19.11 -3.37
N VAL A 242 -29.09 -19.95 -4.20
CA VAL A 242 -27.77 -20.55 -3.93
C VAL A 242 -26.69 -19.47 -3.84
N MET A 243 -26.57 -18.61 -4.87
CA MET A 243 -25.57 -17.54 -4.90
C MET A 243 -25.87 -16.44 -3.88
N THR A 244 -27.15 -16.20 -3.57
CA THR A 244 -27.53 -15.27 -2.51
C THR A 244 -27.10 -15.75 -1.12
N LEU A 245 -27.31 -17.04 -0.81
CA LEU A 245 -26.85 -17.63 0.44
C LEU A 245 -25.33 -17.66 0.53
N ALA A 246 -24.63 -17.97 -0.57
CA ALA A 246 -23.17 -17.88 -0.64
C ALA A 246 -22.67 -16.44 -0.36
N SER A 247 -23.35 -15.43 -0.92
CA SER A 247 -23.05 -14.02 -0.64
C SER A 247 -23.24 -13.65 0.83
N ILE A 248 -24.30 -14.14 1.48
CA ILE A 248 -24.54 -13.89 2.93
C ILE A 248 -23.46 -14.59 3.77
N ARG A 249 -23.14 -15.85 3.46
CA ARG A 249 -22.04 -16.61 4.09
C ARG A 249 -20.70 -15.89 3.94
N SER A 250 -20.44 -15.26 2.78
CA SER A 250 -19.22 -14.48 2.56
C SER A 250 -18.99 -13.36 3.56
N LEU A 251 -20.06 -12.79 4.13
CA LEU A 251 -19.97 -11.66 5.06
C LEU A 251 -19.48 -12.11 6.44
N THR A 252 -19.70 -13.37 6.81
CA THR A 252 -19.34 -13.93 8.11
C THR A 252 -18.04 -14.74 8.07
N GLU A 253 -17.66 -15.30 6.92
CA GLU A 253 -16.43 -16.11 6.77
C GLU A 253 -15.15 -15.29 6.55
N ARG A 254 -15.27 -13.98 6.32
CA ARG A 254 -14.10 -13.15 6.04
C ARG A 254 -13.15 -13.08 7.21
N THR A 255 -11.89 -13.38 6.90
CA THR A 255 -10.76 -13.15 7.80
C THR A 255 -10.31 -11.70 7.75
N GLY A 256 -9.50 -11.30 8.73
CA GLY A 256 -8.97 -9.95 8.85
C GLY A 256 -7.73 -9.70 8.00
N TRP A 257 -7.37 -8.44 7.85
CA TRP A 257 -6.08 -7.99 7.30
C TRP A 257 -5.77 -6.58 7.78
N SER A 258 -4.51 -6.17 7.68
CA SER A 258 -4.02 -4.85 8.09
C SER A 258 -4.44 -4.43 9.51
N THR A 259 -4.66 -5.37 10.42
CA THR A 259 -5.05 -5.11 11.82
C THR A 259 -4.12 -5.87 12.77
N LEU A 260 -4.10 -5.50 14.06
CA LEU A 260 -3.39 -6.29 15.07
C LEU A 260 -3.93 -7.72 15.15
N TYR A 261 -5.23 -7.89 14.95
CA TYR A 261 -5.94 -9.16 14.84
C TYR A 261 -5.37 -10.05 13.72
N ALA A 262 -5.25 -9.51 12.51
CA ALA A 262 -4.68 -10.23 11.38
C ALA A 262 -3.20 -10.54 11.60
N TRP A 263 -2.44 -9.58 12.15
CA TRP A 263 -1.03 -9.74 12.44
C TRP A 263 -0.75 -10.90 13.41
N VAL A 264 -1.52 -10.99 14.49
CA VAL A 264 -1.41 -12.08 15.49
C VAL A 264 -1.70 -13.46 14.87
N ASN A 265 -2.54 -13.51 13.84
CA ASN A 265 -2.77 -14.73 13.06
C ASN A 265 -1.69 -14.99 11.99
N GLY A 266 -0.62 -14.21 11.96
CA GLY A 266 0.46 -14.34 10.97
C GLY A 266 0.13 -13.77 9.58
N TYR A 267 -1.01 -13.07 9.43
CA TYR A 267 -1.40 -12.48 8.16
C TYR A 267 -0.85 -11.06 8.00
N THR A 268 0.17 -10.92 7.16
CA THR A 268 0.95 -9.67 7.00
C THR A 268 0.89 -9.07 5.59
N ARG A 269 -0.18 -9.34 4.83
CA ARG A 269 -0.34 -8.90 3.42
C ARG A 269 -1.53 -7.96 3.26
N LEU A 270 -1.65 -7.33 2.09
CA LEU A 270 -2.86 -6.60 1.71
C LEU A 270 -3.99 -7.61 1.57
N GLY A 271 -5.09 -7.38 2.29
CA GLY A 271 -6.23 -8.27 2.17
C GLY A 271 -7.04 -8.02 0.91
N LYS A 272 -7.66 -9.10 0.46
CA LYS A 272 -8.64 -9.14 -0.63
C LYS A 272 -9.63 -10.25 -0.32
N VAL A 273 -10.88 -10.11 -0.76
CA VAL A 273 -11.81 -11.24 -0.69
C VAL A 273 -11.41 -12.24 -1.77
N LEU A 274 -11.09 -13.47 -1.37
CA LEU A 274 -10.69 -14.57 -2.26
C LEU A 274 -11.78 -15.63 -2.35
N GLY A 275 -11.76 -16.40 -3.43
CA GLY A 275 -12.74 -17.44 -3.72
C GLY A 275 -13.22 -17.32 -5.16
N ASP A 276 -13.50 -18.47 -5.78
CA ASP A 276 -14.21 -18.47 -7.06
C ASP A 276 -15.65 -18.00 -6.81
N VAL A 277 -16.03 -16.89 -7.43
CA VAL A 277 -17.35 -16.28 -7.25
C VAL A 277 -18.46 -17.08 -7.94
N PHE A 278 -18.11 -17.99 -8.84
CA PHE A 278 -19.04 -18.92 -9.47
C PHE A 278 -19.22 -20.21 -8.67
N ASP A 279 -18.34 -20.50 -7.70
CA ASP A 279 -18.50 -21.61 -6.77
C ASP A 279 -19.17 -21.13 -5.48
N PRO A 280 -20.42 -21.53 -5.20
CA PRO A 280 -21.12 -21.13 -3.97
C PRO A 280 -20.51 -21.75 -2.71
N ASN A 281 -19.65 -22.77 -2.87
CA ASN A 281 -18.97 -23.43 -1.76
C ASN A 281 -17.56 -22.91 -1.51
N ALA A 282 -17.05 -22.00 -2.36
CA ALA A 282 -15.70 -21.47 -2.27
C ALA A 282 -15.38 -21.01 -0.84
N ARG A 283 -14.22 -21.44 -0.32
CA ARG A 283 -13.74 -20.98 0.98
C ARG A 283 -13.17 -19.57 0.84
N ILE A 284 -13.71 -18.65 1.63
CA ILE A 284 -13.37 -17.22 1.56
C ILE A 284 -12.34 -16.84 2.63
N ALA A 285 -12.38 -17.55 3.76
CA ALA A 285 -11.41 -17.40 4.84
C ALA A 285 -9.99 -17.69 4.33
N GLN A 286 -9.05 -16.78 4.60
CA GLN A 286 -7.67 -16.90 4.14
C GLN A 286 -6.74 -17.59 5.13
N TYR A 287 -7.18 -17.71 6.39
CA TYR A 287 -6.45 -18.36 7.47
C TYR A 287 -7.44 -18.76 8.57
N ASP A 288 -7.04 -19.72 9.40
CA ASP A 288 -7.81 -20.09 10.59
C ASP A 288 -7.38 -19.23 11.78
N SER A 289 -8.36 -18.60 12.44
CA SER A 289 -8.09 -17.68 13.54
C SER A 289 -7.69 -18.42 14.80
N ILE A 290 -6.57 -18.05 15.43
CA ILE A 290 -6.10 -18.65 16.69
C ILE A 290 -6.88 -18.17 17.93
N TYR A 291 -7.76 -17.18 17.76
CA TYR A 291 -8.66 -16.67 18.80
C TYR A 291 -10.10 -16.53 18.26
N PRO A 292 -11.13 -16.56 19.13
CA PRO A 292 -12.53 -16.45 18.71
C PRO A 292 -12.88 -15.02 18.27
N GLN A 293 -12.89 -14.75 16.97
CA GLN A 293 -13.17 -13.43 16.41
C GLN A 293 -14.53 -12.87 16.84
N ASN A 294 -15.55 -13.72 16.92
CA ASN A 294 -16.89 -13.34 17.36
C ASN A 294 -16.92 -12.83 18.81
N LEU A 295 -16.03 -13.33 19.68
CA LEU A 295 -15.93 -12.86 21.05
C LEU A 295 -15.34 -11.44 21.11
N VAL A 296 -14.32 -11.17 20.28
CA VAL A 296 -13.72 -9.83 20.16
C VAL A 296 -14.77 -8.83 19.67
N LEU A 297 -15.51 -9.19 18.61
CA LEU A 297 -16.62 -8.38 18.11
C LEU A 297 -17.68 -8.15 19.20
N ALA A 298 -18.11 -9.21 19.90
CA ALA A 298 -19.11 -9.12 20.96
C ALA A 298 -18.66 -8.20 22.11
N ALA A 299 -17.39 -8.24 22.50
CA ALA A 299 -16.84 -7.36 23.55
C ALA A 299 -16.91 -5.88 23.14
N TRP A 300 -16.54 -5.55 21.90
CA TRP A 300 -16.65 -4.19 21.38
C TRP A 300 -18.09 -3.71 21.27
N LEU A 301 -19.00 -4.57 20.79
CA LEU A 301 -20.43 -4.25 20.73
C LEU A 301 -21.03 -4.07 22.12
N ALA A 302 -20.62 -4.88 23.10
CA ALA A 302 -21.03 -4.73 24.49
C ALA A 302 -20.57 -3.40 25.09
N LEU A 303 -19.35 -2.93 24.77
CA LEU A 303 -18.88 -1.61 25.18
C LEU A 303 -19.77 -0.50 24.60
N GLY A 304 -20.06 -0.53 23.29
CA GLY A 304 -20.94 0.45 22.65
C GLY A 304 -22.36 0.44 23.22
N ALA A 305 -22.93 -0.75 23.43
CA ALA A 305 -24.25 -0.94 24.05
C ALA A 305 -24.28 -0.42 25.50
N THR A 306 -23.22 -0.64 26.27
CA THR A 306 -23.09 -0.11 27.63
C THR A 306 -23.11 1.42 27.63
N VAL A 307 -22.32 2.05 26.75
CA VAL A 307 -22.32 3.52 26.60
C VAL A 307 -23.71 4.03 26.22
N LEU A 308 -24.39 3.38 25.27
CA LEU A 308 -25.75 3.73 24.87
C LEU A 308 -26.72 3.68 26.05
N VAL A 309 -26.73 2.58 26.81
CA VAL A 309 -27.64 2.38 27.95
C VAL A 309 -27.38 3.43 29.03
N VAL A 310 -26.12 3.74 29.32
CA VAL A 310 -25.76 4.77 30.29
C VAL A 310 -26.27 6.13 29.84
N LEU A 311 -26.00 6.54 28.59
CA LEU A 311 -26.48 7.82 28.05
C LEU A 311 -28.01 7.88 28.05
N TRP A 312 -28.66 6.84 27.55
CA TRP A 312 -30.12 6.74 27.48
C TRP A 312 -30.79 6.85 28.86
N ARG A 313 -30.15 6.35 29.92
CA ARG A 313 -30.65 6.46 31.30
C ARG A 313 -30.39 7.82 31.95
N GLN A 314 -29.41 8.59 31.47
CA GLN A 314 -29.07 9.89 32.07
C GLN A 314 -30.13 10.96 31.81
N LYS A 315 -30.71 10.98 30.60
CA LYS A 315 -31.69 12.01 30.17
C LYS A 315 -32.69 11.42 29.18
N PRO A 316 -33.94 11.92 29.13
CA PRO A 316 -34.87 11.54 28.08
C PRO A 316 -34.43 12.13 26.73
N ALA A 317 -34.66 11.40 25.65
CA ALA A 317 -34.49 11.90 24.30
C ALA A 317 -35.49 13.04 23.97
N PRO A 318 -35.17 13.96 23.04
CA PRO A 318 -33.93 14.02 22.28
C PRO A 318 -32.75 14.56 23.11
N HIS A 319 -31.60 13.90 23.00
CA HIS A 319 -30.34 14.38 23.58
C HIS A 319 -29.82 15.61 22.81
N PRO A 320 -28.87 16.38 23.37
CA PRO A 320 -28.20 17.45 22.64
C PRO A 320 -27.56 16.92 21.34
N PRO A 321 -27.67 17.64 20.21
CA PRO A 321 -27.12 17.21 18.91
C PRO A 321 -25.66 16.79 18.97
N ARG A 322 -24.83 17.53 19.73
CA ARG A 322 -23.41 17.20 19.95
C ARG A 322 -23.20 15.84 20.60
N THR A 323 -24.04 15.45 21.57
CA THR A 323 -24.00 14.13 22.22
C THR A 323 -24.40 13.02 21.25
N ILE A 324 -25.43 13.24 20.43
CA ILE A 324 -25.87 12.27 19.42
C ILE A 324 -24.75 12.04 18.41
N VAL A 325 -24.17 13.11 17.85
CA VAL A 325 -23.08 13.02 16.88
C VAL A 325 -21.83 12.36 17.49
N ALA A 326 -21.46 12.73 18.73
CA ALA A 326 -20.31 12.13 19.41
C ALA A 326 -20.51 10.64 19.69
N PHE A 327 -21.72 10.23 20.07
CA PHE A 327 -22.07 8.82 20.25
C PHE A 327 -22.03 8.08 18.92
N THR A 328 -22.59 8.65 17.84
CA THR A 328 -22.50 8.05 16.51
C THR A 328 -21.05 7.89 16.06
N ALA A 329 -20.20 8.90 16.24
CA ALA A 329 -18.77 8.81 15.94
C ALA A 329 -18.08 7.69 16.73
N LEU A 330 -18.41 7.53 18.02
CA LEU A 330 -17.91 6.43 18.85
C LEU A 330 -18.38 5.08 18.34
N THR A 331 -19.64 4.96 17.89
CA THR A 331 -20.16 3.72 17.27
C THR A 331 -19.34 3.31 16.05
N TYR A 332 -19.01 4.26 15.16
CA TYR A 332 -18.14 3.98 14.01
C TYR A 332 -16.71 3.61 14.41
N LEU A 333 -16.16 4.28 15.41
CA LEU A 333 -14.84 3.94 15.93
C LEU A 333 -14.80 2.53 16.52
N VAL A 334 -15.81 2.17 17.33
CA VAL A 334 -15.97 0.81 17.89
C VAL A 334 -16.12 -0.20 16.77
N LEU A 335 -16.93 0.09 15.74
CA LEU A 335 -17.07 -0.79 14.58
C LEU A 335 -15.71 -1.03 13.90
N LEU A 336 -14.94 0.02 13.64
CA LEU A 336 -13.63 -0.07 13.00
C LEU A 336 -12.56 -0.76 13.86
N LEU A 337 -12.62 -0.61 15.18
CA LEU A 337 -11.76 -1.34 16.11
C LEU A 337 -12.22 -2.79 16.31
N SER A 338 -13.49 -3.09 16.07
CA SER A 338 -14.03 -4.45 16.19
C SER A 338 -13.86 -5.28 14.93
N TYR A 339 -13.82 -4.62 13.77
CA TYR A 339 -13.75 -5.31 12.49
C TYR A 339 -12.36 -5.92 12.31
N SER A 340 -12.32 -7.18 11.88
CA SER A 340 -11.07 -7.93 11.74
C SER A 340 -10.18 -7.37 10.63
N ALA A 341 -10.75 -6.62 9.68
CA ALA A 341 -10.05 -6.04 8.54
C ALA A 341 -10.00 -4.51 8.57
N TRP A 342 -8.87 -3.95 8.14
CA TRP A 342 -8.76 -2.52 7.86
C TRP A 342 -8.55 -2.29 6.37
N ASN A 343 -9.44 -1.50 5.77
CA ASN A 343 -9.27 -0.99 4.41
C ASN A 343 -8.97 0.51 4.45
N PRO A 344 -8.03 1.02 3.63
CA PRO A 344 -7.63 2.44 3.61
C PRO A 344 -8.82 3.43 3.57
N GLN A 345 -9.82 3.13 2.75
CA GLN A 345 -11.02 3.93 2.56
C GLN A 345 -11.94 4.01 3.79
N TYR A 346 -11.77 3.13 4.78
CA TYR A 346 -12.54 3.19 6.03
C TYR A 346 -12.25 4.42 6.87
N ALA A 347 -11.12 5.10 6.64
CA ALA A 347 -10.87 6.43 7.21
C ALA A 347 -11.99 7.43 6.88
N LEU A 348 -12.65 7.30 5.72
CA LEU A 348 -13.75 8.18 5.32
C LEU A 348 -14.95 8.12 6.27
N TYR A 349 -15.12 7.04 7.04
CA TYR A 349 -16.22 6.94 8.01
C TYR A 349 -15.99 7.77 9.27
N LEU A 350 -14.76 8.20 9.54
CA LEU A 350 -14.41 9.00 10.73
C LEU A 350 -14.09 10.46 10.39
N LEU A 351 -13.43 10.73 9.26
CA LEU A 351 -12.98 12.07 8.88
C LEU A 351 -14.07 13.16 8.97
N PRO A 352 -15.31 12.94 8.50
CA PRO A 352 -16.33 13.98 8.58
C PRO A 352 -16.82 14.21 10.02
N PHE A 353 -16.79 13.19 10.90
CA PHE A 353 -17.05 13.38 12.33
C PHE A 353 -15.97 14.23 13.00
N LEU A 354 -14.70 14.08 12.63
CA LEU A 354 -13.61 14.89 13.18
C LEU A 354 -13.79 16.36 12.84
N ALA A 355 -14.12 16.67 11.58
CA ALA A 355 -14.43 18.02 11.14
C ALA A 355 -15.66 18.59 11.87
N LEU A 356 -16.70 17.77 12.08
CA LEU A 356 -17.95 18.18 12.72
C LEU A 356 -17.84 18.38 14.23
N LEU A 357 -17.16 17.49 14.96
CA LEU A 357 -17.08 17.56 16.44
C LEU A 357 -15.98 18.50 16.93
N TRP A 358 -14.87 18.59 16.20
CA TRP A 358 -13.71 19.41 16.56
C TRP A 358 -13.19 20.22 15.35
N PRO A 359 -13.91 21.28 14.91
CA PRO A 359 -13.45 22.18 13.85
C PRO A 359 -12.34 23.13 14.36
N ASN A 360 -11.24 22.55 14.82
CA ASN A 360 -10.06 23.20 15.40
C ASN A 360 -8.80 22.38 15.10
N GLY A 361 -7.65 22.85 15.60
CA GLY A 361 -6.35 22.18 15.36
C GLY A 361 -6.28 20.73 15.83
N ARG A 362 -7.07 20.34 16.85
CA ARG A 362 -7.09 18.95 17.37
C ARG A 362 -7.79 18.02 16.39
N GLY A 363 -8.99 18.38 15.92
CA GLY A 363 -9.70 17.58 14.92
C GLY A 363 -8.95 17.50 13.60
N VAL A 364 -8.35 18.62 13.17
CA VAL A 364 -7.45 18.64 12.00
C VAL A 364 -6.23 17.76 12.21
N GLY A 365 -5.61 17.78 13.40
CA GLY A 365 -4.48 16.92 13.74
C GLY A 365 -4.80 15.43 13.63
N TYR A 366 -5.95 15.00 14.17
CA TYR A 366 -6.40 13.61 14.01
C TYR A 366 -6.70 13.25 12.56
N ALA A 367 -7.36 14.16 11.82
CA ALA A 367 -7.65 13.94 10.41
C ALA A 367 -6.35 13.77 9.61
N LEU A 368 -5.37 14.66 9.79
CA LEU A 368 -4.06 14.58 9.13
C LEU A 368 -3.30 13.31 9.51
N ALA A 369 -3.28 12.93 10.80
CA ALA A 369 -2.62 11.72 11.27
C ALA A 369 -3.25 10.45 10.66
N LEU A 370 -4.58 10.36 10.66
CA LEU A 370 -5.29 9.24 10.06
C LEU A 370 -5.07 9.19 8.55
N MET A 371 -5.13 10.33 7.85
CA MET A 371 -4.87 10.39 6.41
C MET A 371 -3.43 9.97 6.08
N PHE A 372 -2.45 10.46 6.83
CA PHE A 372 -1.04 10.12 6.64
C PHE A 372 -0.81 8.61 6.82
N LEU A 373 -1.31 8.02 7.90
CA LEU A 373 -1.13 6.58 8.16
C LEU A 373 -1.87 5.71 7.14
N THR A 374 -3.05 6.14 6.68
CA THR A 374 -3.76 5.49 5.58
C THR A 374 -2.91 5.46 4.31
N LEU A 375 -2.37 6.61 3.87
CA LEU A 375 -1.55 6.70 2.66
C LEU A 375 -0.20 5.98 2.80
N LEU A 376 0.38 6.03 4.00
CA LEU A 376 1.62 5.34 4.32
C LEU A 376 1.44 3.83 4.23
N GLU A 377 0.31 3.29 4.71
CA GLU A 377 -0.02 1.88 4.53
C GLU A 377 -0.29 1.55 3.06
N HIS A 378 -1.19 2.29 2.42
CA HIS A 378 -1.55 2.10 1.03
C HIS A 378 -1.91 3.46 0.40
N PRO A 379 -1.21 3.85 -0.69
CA PRO A 379 -0.42 2.98 -1.57
C PRO A 379 1.06 2.80 -1.19
N VAL A 380 1.62 3.58 -0.25
CA VAL A 380 3.09 3.70 -0.11
C VAL A 380 3.75 2.38 0.31
N TYR A 381 3.41 1.81 1.47
CA TYR A 381 4.03 0.58 1.94
C TYR A 381 3.73 -0.59 1.00
N HIS A 382 2.44 -0.87 0.72
CA HIS A 382 2.05 -2.04 -0.06
C HIS A 382 2.56 -2.01 -1.51
N ASN A 383 2.62 -0.85 -2.16
CA ASN A 383 3.00 -0.79 -3.58
C ASN A 383 4.50 -0.56 -3.78
N LEU A 384 5.22 0.01 -2.80
CA LEU A 384 6.65 0.26 -2.95
C LEU A 384 7.53 -0.83 -2.33
N ILE A 385 7.07 -1.50 -1.26
CA ILE A 385 7.88 -2.50 -0.53
C ILE A 385 7.09 -3.73 -0.01
N GLY A 386 5.76 -3.72 -0.02
CA GLY A 386 4.93 -4.74 0.63
C GLY A 386 4.87 -6.09 -0.11
N PRO A 387 4.40 -7.16 0.57
CA PRO A 387 4.40 -8.56 0.13
C PRO A 387 3.66 -8.84 -1.18
N ASP A 388 2.77 -7.95 -1.58
CA ASP A 388 1.96 -8.09 -2.80
C ASP A 388 2.67 -7.53 -4.04
N TYR A 389 3.86 -6.94 -3.86
CA TYR A 389 4.79 -6.62 -4.94
C TYR A 389 5.61 -7.86 -5.35
N ALA A 390 5.17 -8.58 -6.39
CA ALA A 390 5.94 -9.69 -6.96
C ALA A 390 7.08 -9.17 -7.86
N PRO A 391 8.28 -9.79 -7.85
CA PRO A 391 8.71 -11.02 -7.18
C PRO A 391 9.66 -10.80 -5.97
N ILE A 392 9.54 -9.67 -5.28
CA ILE A 392 10.56 -9.14 -4.34
C ILE A 392 10.78 -10.01 -3.07
N HIS A 393 9.76 -10.70 -2.56
CA HIS A 393 9.80 -11.21 -1.17
C HIS A 393 10.69 -12.44 -0.95
N ARG A 394 10.99 -13.21 -2.00
CA ARG A 394 11.95 -14.33 -1.87
C ARG A 394 13.41 -13.87 -1.91
N GLN A 395 13.66 -12.59 -2.19
CA GLN A 395 15.00 -12.04 -2.41
C GLN A 395 15.36 -10.91 -1.42
N LEU A 396 14.39 -10.39 -0.65
CA LEU A 396 14.59 -9.39 0.41
C LEU A 396 14.86 -9.99 1.80
N VAL A 397 15.72 -11.00 1.88
CA VAL A 397 16.00 -11.68 3.15
C VAL A 397 16.71 -10.76 4.17
N ASP A 398 17.46 -9.77 3.68
CA ASP A 398 18.26 -8.88 4.53
C ASP A 398 17.46 -7.73 5.15
N VAL A 399 16.18 -7.55 4.80
CA VAL A 399 15.36 -6.44 5.31
C VAL A 399 14.04 -6.95 5.89
N GLU A 400 13.85 -6.72 7.19
CA GLU A 400 12.65 -7.10 7.92
C GLU A 400 11.47 -6.13 7.64
N TYR A 401 10.91 -6.24 6.43
CA TYR A 401 9.79 -5.39 5.96
C TYR A 401 8.54 -5.48 6.87
N ARG A 402 8.39 -6.61 7.58
CA ARG A 402 7.32 -6.90 8.52
C ARG A 402 7.24 -5.89 9.67
N GLN A 403 8.36 -5.49 10.26
CA GLN A 403 8.37 -4.57 11.41
C GLN A 403 7.73 -3.23 11.07
N LEU A 404 8.02 -2.70 9.88
CA LEU A 404 7.44 -1.45 9.42
C LEU A 404 5.92 -1.55 9.25
N PHE A 405 5.41 -2.65 8.70
CA PHE A 405 3.97 -2.83 8.58
C PHE A 405 3.30 -2.89 9.94
N LEU A 406 3.86 -3.66 10.87
CA LEU A 406 3.38 -3.72 12.24
C LEU A 406 3.37 -2.34 12.89
N ALA A 407 4.41 -1.54 12.69
CA ALA A 407 4.47 -0.19 13.22
C ALA A 407 3.40 0.73 12.64
N ILE A 408 3.09 0.63 11.34
CA ILE A 408 1.99 1.37 10.71
C ILE A 408 0.64 0.96 11.33
N ILE A 409 0.41 -0.35 11.50
CA ILE A 409 -0.81 -0.88 12.12
C ILE A 409 -0.93 -0.38 13.57
N VAL A 410 0.12 -0.51 14.38
CA VAL A 410 0.16 -0.09 15.79
C VAL A 410 -0.06 1.43 15.90
N ALA A 411 0.65 2.22 15.08
CA ALA A 411 0.51 3.67 15.04
C ALA A 411 -0.94 4.10 14.76
N ARG A 412 -1.58 3.47 13.76
CA ARG A 412 -2.99 3.74 13.46
C ARG A 412 -3.90 3.32 14.60
N THR A 413 -3.69 2.13 15.17
CA THR A 413 -4.48 1.67 16.32
C THR A 413 -4.35 2.62 17.51
N PHE A 414 -3.17 3.18 17.77
CA PHE A 414 -2.98 4.19 18.81
C PHE A 414 -3.72 5.50 18.52
N VAL A 415 -3.72 5.97 17.27
CA VAL A 415 -4.53 7.14 16.86
C VAL A 415 -6.03 6.87 17.06
N LEU A 416 -6.52 5.67 16.70
CA LEU A 416 -7.92 5.28 16.90
C LEU A 416 -8.28 5.17 18.39
N ILE A 417 -7.41 4.60 19.22
CA ILE A 417 -7.62 4.55 20.68
C ILE A 417 -7.63 5.96 21.29
N ALA A 418 -6.69 6.83 20.87
CA ALA A 418 -6.66 8.22 21.30
C ALA A 418 -7.95 8.97 20.94
N LEU A 419 -8.46 8.74 19.73
CA LEU A 419 -9.76 9.26 19.29
C LEU A 419 -10.90 8.77 20.20
N GLY A 420 -10.89 7.49 20.58
CA GLY A 420 -11.88 6.90 21.48
C GLY A 420 -11.86 7.52 22.88
N ILE A 421 -10.67 7.76 23.43
CA ILE A 421 -10.51 8.46 24.72
C ILE A 421 -11.11 9.87 24.64
N ASP A 422 -10.89 10.59 23.55
CA ASP A 422 -11.42 11.94 23.38
C ASP A 422 -12.93 11.99 23.22
N LEU A 423 -13.50 11.05 22.45
CA LEU A 423 -14.95 10.86 22.31
C LEU A 423 -15.59 10.47 23.64
N MET A 424 -14.96 9.58 24.41
CA MET A 424 -15.42 9.24 25.77
C MET A 424 -15.37 10.44 26.70
N GLY A 425 -14.34 11.28 26.63
CA GLY A 425 -14.27 12.54 27.38
C GLY A 425 -15.29 13.59 26.94
N GLU A 426 -15.80 13.49 25.70
CA GLU A 426 -16.88 14.33 25.18
C GLU A 426 -18.25 13.90 25.72
N LEU A 427 -18.47 12.57 25.79
CA LEU A 427 -19.71 11.98 26.30
C LEU A 427 -19.76 11.99 27.84
N PHE A 428 -18.61 11.85 28.50
CA PHE A 428 -18.48 11.73 29.95
C PHE A 428 -17.40 12.69 30.47
N PRO A 429 -17.77 13.85 31.07
CA PRO A 429 -16.81 14.84 31.55
C PRO A 429 -15.75 14.32 32.51
N GLY A 430 -16.06 13.30 33.33
CA GLY A 430 -15.10 12.66 34.24
C GLY A 430 -13.91 12.00 33.54
N TRP A 431 -14.03 11.66 32.26
CA TRP A 431 -12.98 11.03 31.45
C TRP A 431 -12.02 12.05 30.82
N GLN A 432 -12.29 13.35 30.94
CA GLN A 432 -11.45 14.39 30.33
C GLN A 432 -9.99 14.36 30.82
N ARG A 433 -9.74 13.87 32.05
CA ARG A 433 -8.37 13.72 32.57
C ARG A 433 -7.53 12.72 31.77
N LEU A 434 -8.16 11.73 31.13
CA LEU A 434 -7.47 10.74 30.30
C LEU A 434 -7.02 11.32 28.95
N ARG A 435 -7.53 12.50 28.56
CA ARG A 435 -7.10 13.18 27.32
C ARG A 435 -5.61 13.47 27.29
N ARG A 436 -4.92 13.56 28.44
CA ARG A 436 -3.45 13.69 28.48
C ARG A 436 -2.70 12.51 27.86
N LEU A 437 -3.31 11.32 27.87
CA LEU A 437 -2.73 10.11 27.30
C LEU A 437 -2.75 10.13 25.76
N THR A 438 -3.68 10.89 25.16
CA THR A 438 -3.82 10.96 23.69
C THR A 438 -2.58 11.52 23.02
N LEU A 439 -1.97 12.56 23.60
CA LEU A 439 -0.72 13.14 23.11
C LEU A 439 0.42 12.13 23.16
N ALA A 440 0.53 11.36 24.25
CA ALA A 440 1.55 10.33 24.39
C ALA A 440 1.38 9.20 23.36
N LEU A 441 0.14 8.75 23.12
CA LEU A 441 -0.16 7.73 22.09
C LEU A 441 0.20 8.21 20.68
N VAL A 442 -0.20 9.42 20.32
CA VAL A 442 0.09 10.01 19.00
C VAL A 442 1.59 10.28 18.84
N ALA A 443 2.27 10.79 19.86
CA ALA A 443 3.72 11.00 19.82
C ALA A 443 4.47 9.67 19.67
N THR A 444 4.06 8.62 20.40
CA THR A 444 4.64 7.27 20.28
C THR A 444 4.46 6.72 18.87
N ALA A 445 3.27 6.89 18.28
CA ALA A 445 3.00 6.50 16.90
C ALA A 445 3.94 7.21 15.90
N ILE A 446 4.11 8.53 16.04
CA ILE A 446 5.01 9.31 15.17
C ILE A 446 6.46 8.86 15.32
N VAL A 447 6.95 8.73 16.56
CA VAL A 447 8.33 8.30 16.84
C VAL A 447 8.58 6.90 16.26
N ALA A 448 7.65 5.96 16.42
CA ALA A 448 7.79 4.61 15.87
C ALA A 448 7.95 4.64 14.33
N ILE A 449 7.17 5.45 13.61
CA ILE A 449 7.30 5.60 12.16
C ILE A 449 8.64 6.24 11.77
N LEU A 450 9.06 7.29 12.48
CA LEU A 450 10.32 7.98 12.19
C LEU A 450 11.55 7.08 12.42
N VAL A 451 11.54 6.28 13.50
CA VAL A 451 12.62 5.33 13.81
C VAL A 451 12.76 4.26 12.72
N LEU A 452 11.66 3.87 12.08
CA LEU A 452 11.66 2.81 11.04
C LEU A 452 11.78 3.35 9.61
N ALA A 453 11.78 4.67 9.40
CA ALA A 453 11.95 5.28 8.08
C ALA A 453 13.26 4.87 7.36
N PRO A 454 14.42 4.72 8.03
CA PRO A 454 15.63 4.20 7.38
C PRO A 454 15.50 2.74 6.92
N GLN A 455 14.69 1.93 7.61
CA GLN A 455 14.40 0.56 7.17
C GLN A 455 13.57 0.55 5.88
N PHE A 456 12.61 1.49 5.73
CA PHE A 456 11.86 1.66 4.49
C PHE A 456 12.79 1.91 3.30
N GLY A 457 13.74 2.84 3.44
CA GLY A 457 14.69 3.18 2.36
C GLY A 457 15.55 1.96 1.95
N ARG A 458 16.03 1.19 2.93
CA ARG A 458 16.77 -0.06 2.67
C ARG A 458 15.91 -1.12 1.97
N ALA A 459 14.68 -1.34 2.46
CA ALA A 459 13.73 -2.28 1.87
C ALA A 459 13.42 -1.92 0.42
N TYR A 460 13.16 -0.62 0.18
CA TYR A 460 12.89 -0.09 -1.14
C TYR A 460 14.06 -0.32 -2.10
N THR A 461 15.26 0.14 -1.74
CA THR A 461 16.44 0.00 -2.61
C THR A 461 16.75 -1.47 -2.91
N ALA A 462 16.75 -2.33 -1.89
CA ALA A 462 17.00 -3.76 -2.08
C ALA A 462 15.93 -4.40 -2.98
N GLY A 463 14.67 -4.01 -2.83
CA GLY A 463 13.58 -4.56 -3.62
C GLY A 463 13.60 -4.08 -5.06
N ARG A 464 13.95 -2.80 -5.28
CA ARG A 464 14.18 -2.25 -6.61
C ARG A 464 15.35 -2.94 -7.30
N LEU A 465 16.46 -3.21 -6.59
CA LEU A 465 17.60 -3.94 -7.13
C LEU A 465 17.19 -5.36 -7.53
N ALA A 466 16.47 -6.07 -6.67
CA ALA A 466 16.06 -7.46 -6.91
C ALA A 466 15.29 -7.66 -8.23
N THR A 467 14.48 -6.67 -8.62
CA THR A 467 13.64 -6.70 -9.85
C THR A 467 14.22 -5.94 -11.03
N SER A 468 15.38 -5.30 -10.84
CA SER A 468 15.96 -4.46 -11.87
C SER A 468 16.75 -5.31 -12.87
N PRO A 469 16.59 -5.09 -14.19
CA PRO A 469 17.45 -5.70 -15.18
C PRO A 469 18.93 -5.42 -14.89
N VAL A 470 19.29 -4.21 -14.44
CA VAL A 470 20.69 -3.83 -14.16
C VAL A 470 21.29 -4.50 -12.91
N ARG A 471 20.58 -5.42 -12.25
CA ARG A 471 21.06 -6.10 -11.04
C ARG A 471 22.41 -6.79 -11.20
N PRO A 472 22.65 -7.62 -12.24
CA PRO A 472 23.94 -8.29 -12.39
C PRO A 472 25.08 -7.30 -12.57
N LEU A 473 24.82 -6.23 -13.36
CA LEU A 473 25.75 -5.14 -13.57
C LEU A 473 26.07 -4.39 -12.28
N ALA A 474 25.05 -3.98 -11.52
CA ALA A 474 25.23 -3.28 -10.26
C ALA A 474 26.04 -4.11 -9.24
N ARG A 475 25.70 -5.40 -9.10
CA ARG A 475 26.43 -6.31 -8.21
C ARG A 475 27.88 -6.49 -8.65
N TYR A 476 28.12 -6.72 -9.95
CA TYR A 476 29.47 -6.87 -10.47
C TYR A 476 30.32 -5.62 -10.24
N LEU A 477 29.79 -4.43 -10.53
CA LEU A 477 30.52 -3.16 -10.35
C LEU A 477 30.85 -2.85 -8.90
N ASN A 478 29.96 -3.19 -7.96
CA ASN A 478 30.24 -3.07 -6.52
C ASN A 478 31.24 -4.12 -6.03
N ALA A 479 31.38 -5.24 -6.74
CA ALA A 479 32.33 -6.30 -6.42
C ALA A 479 33.75 -6.02 -6.93
N LEU A 480 33.92 -5.04 -7.84
CA LEU A 480 35.23 -4.71 -8.37
C LEU A 480 36.13 -4.18 -7.25
N PRO A 481 37.38 -4.67 -7.15
CA PRO A 481 38.29 -4.32 -6.06
C PRO A 481 38.76 -2.86 -6.11
N ASP A 482 38.59 -2.18 -7.26
CA ASP A 482 39.01 -0.80 -7.45
C ASP A 482 37.84 0.15 -7.77
N ASN A 483 38.02 1.40 -7.37
CA ASN A 483 37.04 2.45 -7.56
C ASN A 483 37.22 3.17 -8.92
N ARG A 484 37.59 2.42 -9.95
CA ARG A 484 37.83 2.99 -11.29
C ARG A 484 36.57 3.72 -11.80
N PRO A 485 36.72 4.83 -12.54
CA PRO A 485 35.60 5.49 -13.20
C PRO A 485 34.86 4.51 -14.11
N VAL A 486 33.53 4.58 -14.05
CA VAL A 486 32.63 3.84 -14.91
C VAL A 486 31.93 4.84 -15.81
N VAL A 487 32.01 4.65 -17.12
CA VAL A 487 31.43 5.55 -18.11
C VAL A 487 30.35 4.84 -18.91
N ALA A 488 29.28 5.56 -19.22
CA ALA A 488 28.19 5.07 -20.05
C ALA A 488 27.64 6.22 -20.90
N GLN A 489 27.16 5.90 -22.10
CA GLN A 489 26.53 6.90 -22.97
C GLN A 489 25.04 7.08 -22.63
N GLN A 490 24.33 5.97 -22.38
CA GLN A 490 22.89 6.00 -22.15
C GLN A 490 22.50 6.68 -20.83
N LEU A 491 21.74 7.78 -20.94
CA LEU A 491 21.13 8.45 -19.78
C LEU A 491 20.20 7.52 -18.98
N THR A 492 19.47 6.65 -19.66
CA THR A 492 18.54 5.70 -19.05
C THR A 492 19.27 4.66 -18.20
N LEU A 493 20.37 4.10 -18.70
CA LEU A 493 21.25 3.21 -17.94
C LEU A 493 21.82 3.94 -16.73
N GLY A 494 22.36 5.15 -16.93
CA GLY A 494 22.90 5.98 -15.85
C GLY A 494 21.92 6.19 -14.70
N ARG A 495 20.68 6.57 -15.01
CA ARG A 495 19.62 6.80 -14.01
C ARG A 495 19.20 5.51 -13.29
N ARG A 496 19.22 4.36 -13.97
CA ARG A 496 18.82 3.07 -13.39
C ARG A 496 19.92 2.44 -12.54
N LEU A 497 21.19 2.59 -12.95
CA LEU A 497 22.32 1.95 -12.30
C LEU A 497 22.82 2.74 -11.09
N ARG A 498 22.91 4.07 -11.19
CA ARG A 498 23.48 4.95 -10.16
C ARG A 498 22.95 4.71 -8.73
N PRO A 499 21.64 4.51 -8.48
CA PRO A 499 21.12 4.29 -7.12
C PRO A 499 21.57 2.98 -6.46
N PHE A 500 22.11 2.04 -7.24
CA PHE A 500 22.53 0.72 -6.76
C PHE A 500 24.05 0.59 -6.61
N LEU A 501 24.82 1.63 -6.93
CA LEU A 501 26.26 1.64 -6.76
C LEU A 501 26.63 2.07 -5.34
N GLU A 502 27.61 1.41 -4.73
CA GLU A 502 28.16 1.82 -3.43
C GLU A 502 28.83 3.20 -3.51
N GLU A 503 29.44 3.50 -4.66
CA GLU A 503 30.02 4.80 -4.98
C GLU A 503 29.35 5.44 -6.20
N PRO A 504 28.16 6.07 -6.07
CA PRO A 504 27.39 6.58 -7.21
C PRO A 504 28.13 7.61 -8.09
N LYS A 505 29.13 8.28 -7.54
CA LYS A 505 29.94 9.30 -8.23
C LYS A 505 30.90 8.71 -9.25
N ARG A 506 31.26 7.42 -9.14
CA ARG A 506 32.14 6.76 -10.12
C ARG A 506 31.47 6.61 -11.49
N LEU A 507 30.13 6.60 -11.54
CA LEU A 507 29.36 6.51 -12.79
C LEU A 507 29.17 7.88 -13.44
N GLN A 508 29.93 8.10 -14.51
CA GLN A 508 29.90 9.32 -15.32
C GLN A 508 29.22 9.06 -16.65
N LEU A 509 28.41 10.02 -17.10
CA LEU A 509 27.78 9.96 -18.42
C LEU A 509 28.53 10.86 -19.38
N PHE A 510 28.76 10.37 -20.59
CA PHE A 510 29.31 11.15 -21.70
C PHE A 510 28.32 11.17 -22.87
N GLY A 511 28.61 11.92 -23.93
CA GLY A 511 27.68 11.95 -25.09
C GLY A 511 26.45 12.82 -24.86
N GLY A 512 26.44 13.65 -23.80
CA GLY A 512 25.30 14.52 -23.48
C GLY A 512 25.04 15.62 -24.51
N ARG A 513 25.98 15.84 -25.43
CA ARG A 513 25.80 16.69 -26.62
C ARG A 513 26.06 15.85 -27.87
N PRO A 514 25.26 16.02 -28.94
CA PRO A 514 25.47 15.29 -30.19
C PRO A 514 26.92 15.37 -30.67
N GLY A 515 27.52 14.24 -31.02
CA GLY A 515 28.88 14.15 -31.54
C GLY A 515 30.01 14.47 -30.56
N ARG A 516 29.75 14.62 -29.25
CA ARG A 516 30.77 14.98 -28.25
C ARG A 516 30.97 13.87 -27.23
N ILE A 517 32.22 13.45 -27.00
CA ILE A 517 32.57 12.45 -25.99
C ILE A 517 32.85 13.04 -24.59
N ASP A 518 32.72 14.36 -24.38
CA ASP A 518 32.92 14.96 -23.06
C ASP A 518 31.96 14.37 -22.00
N PRO A 519 32.40 14.13 -20.75
CA PRO A 519 33.72 14.42 -20.17
C PRO A 519 34.74 13.27 -20.30
N LEU A 520 34.51 12.27 -21.16
CA LEU A 520 35.34 11.06 -21.25
C LEU A 520 36.85 11.34 -21.41
N PRO A 521 37.32 12.33 -22.21
CA PRO A 521 38.74 12.63 -22.29
C PRO A 521 39.37 13.02 -20.94
N GLN A 522 38.64 13.74 -20.09
CA GLN A 522 39.12 14.08 -18.75
C GLN A 522 39.18 12.86 -17.83
N VAL A 523 38.21 11.94 -17.97
CA VAL A 523 38.17 10.68 -17.22
C VAL A 523 39.35 9.79 -17.64
N ALA A 524 39.57 9.63 -18.94
CA ALA A 524 40.64 8.82 -19.49
C ALA A 524 42.04 9.34 -19.14
N ALA A 525 42.20 10.67 -19.04
CA ALA A 525 43.44 11.29 -18.60
C ALA A 525 43.78 11.01 -17.12
N ALA A 526 42.77 10.66 -16.30
CA ALA A 526 42.97 10.35 -14.88
C ALA A 526 43.41 8.90 -14.62
N GLY A 527 43.34 8.02 -15.63
CA GLY A 527 43.78 6.62 -15.54
C GLY A 527 42.84 5.63 -16.25
N PRO A 528 42.95 4.33 -15.91
CA PRO A 528 42.08 3.29 -16.44
C PRO A 528 40.61 3.52 -16.09
N PHE A 529 39.72 3.21 -17.02
CA PHE A 529 38.28 3.35 -16.84
C PHE A 529 37.53 2.18 -17.46
N LEU A 530 36.29 1.98 -17.02
CA LEU A 530 35.38 0.97 -17.55
C LEU A 530 34.28 1.64 -18.38
N TYR A 531 34.19 1.30 -19.66
CA TYR A 531 33.05 1.68 -20.50
C TYR A 531 31.99 0.58 -20.51
N ILE A 532 30.75 0.92 -20.16
CA ILE A 532 29.60 0.03 -20.31
C ILE A 532 28.94 0.30 -21.66
N ARG A 533 29.18 -0.59 -22.61
CA ARG A 533 28.55 -0.54 -23.93
C ARG A 533 27.18 -1.21 -23.91
N THR A 534 26.24 -0.57 -24.60
CA THR A 534 24.88 -1.04 -24.81
C THR A 534 24.54 -1.03 -26.30
N GLY A 535 23.54 -1.82 -26.71
CA GLY A 535 23.04 -1.79 -28.09
C GLY A 535 22.39 -0.47 -28.52
N GLY A 536 22.15 0.47 -27.59
CA GLY A 536 21.57 1.78 -27.88
C GLY A 536 22.60 2.89 -28.08
N ASP A 537 23.89 2.60 -27.90
CA ASP A 537 24.97 3.58 -28.00
C ASP A 537 25.18 4.06 -29.44
N ASP A 538 25.68 5.29 -29.60
CA ASP A 538 25.94 5.87 -30.91
C ASP A 538 27.16 5.18 -31.54
N PRO A 539 27.00 4.49 -32.68
CA PRO A 539 28.09 3.76 -33.32
C PRO A 539 29.32 4.62 -33.62
N GLU A 540 29.13 5.91 -33.96
CA GLU A 540 30.24 6.81 -34.25
C GLU A 540 31.05 7.13 -32.99
N LEU A 541 30.37 7.37 -31.86
CA LEU A 541 31.04 7.62 -30.58
C LEU A 541 31.70 6.35 -30.05
N VAL A 542 31.08 5.18 -30.23
CA VAL A 542 31.69 3.89 -29.90
C VAL A 542 32.98 3.66 -30.69
N ALA A 543 32.95 3.92 -32.01
CA ALA A 543 34.14 3.81 -32.86
C ALA A 543 35.24 4.79 -32.43
N GLN A 544 34.88 6.02 -32.05
CA GLN A 544 35.84 6.98 -31.49
C GLN A 544 36.48 6.47 -30.20
N ILE A 545 35.71 5.85 -29.29
CA ILE A 545 36.26 5.28 -28.06
C ILE A 545 37.23 4.14 -28.36
N GLU A 546 36.84 3.25 -29.27
CA GLU A 546 37.66 2.10 -29.67
C GLU A 546 38.98 2.51 -30.35
N GLN A 547 38.97 3.62 -31.11
CA GLN A 547 40.16 4.17 -31.75
C GLN A 547 41.03 4.98 -30.78
N ALA A 548 40.41 5.72 -29.85
CA ALA A 548 41.12 6.66 -28.97
C ALA A 548 41.68 6.00 -27.71
N TYR A 549 41.12 4.87 -27.26
CA TYR A 549 41.48 4.24 -25.99
C TYR A 549 41.75 2.74 -26.16
N SER A 550 42.75 2.21 -25.45
CA SER A 550 43.11 0.78 -25.49
C SER A 550 42.10 -0.04 -24.68
N CYS A 551 41.01 -0.47 -25.32
CA CYS A 551 39.94 -1.27 -24.69
C CYS A 551 40.01 -2.75 -25.13
N THR A 552 41.16 -3.39 -24.89
CA THR A 552 41.48 -4.76 -25.34
C THR A 552 40.74 -5.83 -24.56
N GLU A 553 40.54 -5.62 -23.27
CA GLU A 553 39.82 -6.53 -22.39
C GLU A 553 38.31 -6.21 -22.43
N ARG A 554 37.51 -7.15 -22.93
CA ARG A 554 36.05 -7.02 -23.06
C ARG A 554 35.35 -8.20 -22.41
N GLN A 555 34.35 -7.91 -21.59
CA GLN A 555 33.61 -8.93 -20.85
C GLN A 555 32.11 -8.74 -21.07
N PRO A 556 31.45 -9.66 -21.80
CA PRO A 556 30.00 -9.68 -21.89
C PRO A 556 29.38 -10.05 -20.54
N LEU A 557 28.38 -9.29 -20.10
CA LEU A 557 27.60 -9.55 -18.89
C LEU A 557 26.12 -9.29 -19.19
N ALA A 558 25.31 -10.36 -19.22
CA ALA A 558 23.91 -10.29 -19.64
C ALA A 558 23.74 -9.56 -21.00
N ASP A 559 23.13 -8.37 -21.01
CA ASP A 559 22.88 -7.55 -22.21
C ASP A 559 23.91 -6.41 -22.38
N TRP A 560 24.96 -6.39 -21.57
CA TRP A 560 26.01 -5.36 -21.57
C TRP A 560 27.36 -5.92 -22.01
N GLU A 561 28.17 -5.08 -22.65
CA GLU A 561 29.60 -5.35 -22.83
C GLU A 561 30.40 -4.40 -21.95
N LEU A 562 31.26 -4.98 -21.11
CA LEU A 562 32.16 -4.24 -20.23
C LEU A 562 33.51 -4.11 -20.90
N TRP A 563 33.88 -2.88 -21.28
CA TRP A 563 35.12 -2.57 -21.97
C TRP A 563 36.09 -1.92 -21.01
N PHE A 564 37.17 -2.63 -20.69
CA PHE A 564 38.21 -2.12 -19.79
C PHE A 564 39.28 -1.40 -20.61
N CYS A 565 39.38 -0.10 -20.41
CA CYS A 565 40.17 0.79 -21.25
C CYS A 565 41.41 1.31 -20.51
N ASN A 566 42.49 1.53 -21.27
CA ASN A 566 43.82 1.96 -20.79
C ASN A 566 44.47 0.94 -19.83
N ASP A 567 44.49 -0.32 -20.23
CA ASP A 567 45.24 -1.44 -19.60
C ASP A 567 44.89 -1.73 -18.13
N GLY A 568 43.63 -1.50 -17.73
CA GLY A 568 43.10 -1.81 -16.41
C GLY A 568 42.18 -3.02 -16.38
N ALA A 569 42.61 -4.22 -16.81
CA ALA A 569 41.78 -5.41 -16.61
C ALA A 569 41.60 -5.71 -15.10
N PRO A 570 40.41 -6.13 -14.63
CA PRO A 570 40.24 -6.50 -13.22
C PRO A 570 40.95 -7.83 -12.93
N SER A 571 41.66 -7.91 -11.81
CA SER A 571 42.21 -9.17 -11.30
C SER A 571 41.08 -10.11 -10.87
N SER A 572 41.17 -11.40 -11.20
CA SER A 572 40.24 -12.40 -10.68
C SER A 572 40.48 -12.65 -9.18
N VAL A 573 39.42 -13.06 -8.46
CA VAL A 573 39.51 -13.45 -7.04
C VAL A 573 40.29 -14.76 -6.91
N ALA A 574 40.05 -15.71 -7.81
CA ALA A 574 40.78 -16.96 -7.90
C ALA A 574 40.68 -17.58 -9.31
N ARG A 575 41.66 -18.41 -9.64
CA ARG A 575 41.67 -19.29 -10.81
C ARG A 575 41.73 -20.74 -10.33
N PHE A 576 40.84 -21.56 -10.86
CA PHE A 576 40.77 -23.00 -10.65
C PHE A 576 41.40 -23.74 -11.83
N ALA A 577 41.65 -25.03 -11.67
CA ALA A 577 42.02 -25.90 -12.80
C ALA A 577 40.96 -25.83 -13.92
N GLU A 578 41.29 -26.32 -15.12
CA GLU A 578 40.49 -26.17 -16.35
C GLU A 578 40.30 -24.72 -16.85
N GLY A 579 40.93 -23.72 -16.20
CA GLY A 579 40.85 -22.32 -16.62
C GLY A 579 39.56 -21.61 -16.17
N ILE A 580 38.85 -22.16 -15.18
CA ILE A 580 37.70 -21.53 -14.55
C ILE A 580 38.18 -20.43 -13.61
N GLU A 581 37.67 -19.22 -13.80
CA GLU A 581 38.02 -18.05 -13.00
C GLU A 581 36.81 -17.56 -12.20
N LEU A 582 37.02 -17.33 -10.91
CA LEU A 582 36.10 -16.53 -10.11
C LEU A 582 36.50 -15.06 -10.27
N ALA A 583 35.81 -14.35 -11.17
CA ALA A 583 36.12 -12.96 -11.50
C ALA A 583 35.76 -12.00 -10.35
N ALA A 584 34.62 -12.24 -9.68
CA ALA A 584 34.14 -11.42 -8.58
C ALA A 584 33.17 -12.21 -7.69
N ALA A 585 32.94 -11.73 -6.47
CA ALA A 585 31.91 -12.26 -5.58
C ALA A 585 31.29 -11.14 -4.74
N THR A 586 29.99 -11.20 -4.51
CA THR A 586 29.27 -10.30 -3.58
C THR A 586 28.53 -11.10 -2.53
N LEU A 587 28.59 -10.62 -1.30
CA LEU A 587 27.84 -11.12 -0.16
C LEU A 587 27.58 -9.98 0.84
N PRO A 588 26.52 -10.06 1.66
CA PRO A 588 26.27 -9.08 2.72
C PRO A 588 27.47 -8.96 3.69
N PRO A 589 27.76 -7.74 4.22
CA PRO A 589 28.87 -7.52 5.16
C PRO A 589 28.61 -8.11 6.55
N GLN A 590 27.38 -8.53 6.84
CA GLN A 590 26.96 -9.17 8.09
C GLN A 590 26.19 -10.43 7.77
N VAL A 591 26.19 -11.39 8.70
CA VAL A 591 25.41 -12.62 8.56
C VAL A 591 23.91 -12.32 8.39
N SER A 592 23.30 -12.98 7.41
CA SER A 592 21.85 -13.02 7.18
C SER A 592 21.37 -14.45 6.98
N HIS A 593 20.05 -14.68 7.08
CA HIS A 593 19.49 -16.03 7.03
C HIS A 593 18.24 -16.12 6.13
N PRO A 594 18.33 -16.78 4.96
CA PRO A 594 19.54 -17.34 4.33
C PRO A 594 20.60 -16.29 3.95
N LEU A 595 21.87 -16.70 3.92
CA LEU A 595 22.99 -15.90 3.41
C LEU A 595 22.93 -15.85 1.89
N GLN A 596 22.89 -14.65 1.32
CA GLN A 596 22.89 -14.44 -0.12
C GLN A 596 24.33 -14.34 -0.63
N VAL A 597 24.71 -15.16 -1.61
CA VAL A 597 26.03 -15.09 -2.25
C VAL A 597 25.82 -15.00 -3.77
N THR A 598 26.52 -14.11 -4.44
CA THR A 598 26.58 -14.05 -5.91
C THR A 598 28.01 -14.20 -6.35
N LEU A 599 28.24 -15.16 -7.22
CA LEU A 599 29.54 -15.48 -7.79
C LEU A 599 29.51 -15.08 -9.27
N PHE A 600 30.59 -14.45 -9.72
CA PHE A 600 30.78 -14.08 -11.11
C PHE A 600 31.90 -14.92 -11.68
N TRP A 601 31.53 -15.88 -12.51
CA TRP A 601 32.46 -16.82 -13.11
C TRP A 601 32.82 -16.42 -14.54
N ARG A 602 33.99 -16.85 -14.99
CA ARG A 602 34.43 -16.72 -16.38
C ARG A 602 35.31 -17.91 -16.75
N THR A 603 35.35 -18.24 -18.03
CA THR A 603 36.35 -19.15 -18.58
C THR A 603 36.95 -18.55 -19.85
N GLY A 604 38.24 -18.79 -20.09
CA GLY A 604 38.92 -18.41 -21.35
C GLY A 604 38.71 -19.42 -22.47
N GLN A 605 38.23 -20.63 -22.16
CA GLN A 605 38.11 -21.75 -23.08
C GLN A 605 36.86 -22.59 -22.80
N PRO A 606 36.35 -23.39 -23.77
CA PRO A 606 35.25 -24.30 -23.51
C PRO A 606 35.59 -25.31 -22.41
N ILE A 607 34.64 -25.56 -21.51
CA ILE A 607 34.77 -26.56 -20.44
C ILE A 607 34.00 -27.80 -20.88
N ALA A 608 34.63 -28.97 -20.88
CA ALA A 608 33.95 -30.21 -21.27
C ALA A 608 33.09 -30.78 -20.13
N GLN A 609 33.58 -30.67 -18.89
CA GLN A 609 32.98 -31.27 -17.72
C GLN A 609 31.94 -30.35 -17.06
N GLU A 610 30.91 -30.95 -16.47
CA GLU A 610 29.95 -30.25 -15.61
C GLU A 610 30.41 -30.31 -14.16
N TYR A 611 30.70 -29.14 -13.59
CA TYR A 611 31.07 -28.98 -12.19
C TYR A 611 29.90 -28.46 -11.36
N THR A 612 29.80 -28.98 -10.14
CA THR A 612 28.93 -28.44 -9.09
C THR A 612 29.72 -27.44 -8.27
N VAL A 613 29.15 -26.26 -8.07
CA VAL A 613 29.71 -25.24 -7.19
C VAL A 613 29.09 -25.41 -5.80
N PHE A 614 29.94 -25.33 -4.78
CA PHE A 614 29.50 -25.33 -3.39
C PHE A 614 29.80 -24.00 -2.72
N VAL A 615 28.90 -23.60 -1.82
CA VAL A 615 29.07 -22.50 -0.88
C VAL A 615 28.83 -23.04 0.52
N HIS A 616 29.90 -23.17 1.29
CA HIS A 616 29.87 -23.66 2.67
C HIS A 616 30.12 -22.51 3.64
N VAL A 617 29.46 -22.54 4.79
CA VAL A 617 29.68 -21.59 5.88
C VAL A 617 30.09 -22.37 7.11
N VAL A 618 31.25 -22.04 7.66
CA VAL A 618 31.79 -22.69 8.86
C VAL A 618 32.01 -21.65 9.97
N ASP A 619 31.88 -22.06 11.21
CA ASP A 619 32.14 -21.21 12.38
C ASP A 619 33.64 -21.16 12.74
N ALA A 620 33.99 -20.45 13.82
CA ALA A 620 35.37 -20.30 14.28
C ALA A 620 36.05 -21.64 14.62
N ASN A 621 35.28 -22.64 15.02
CA ASN A 621 35.76 -24.00 15.34
C ASN A 621 35.78 -24.91 14.10
N GLY A 622 35.40 -24.39 12.93
CA GLY A 622 35.29 -25.17 11.70
C GLY A 622 34.01 -26.01 11.59
N LYS A 623 33.05 -25.83 12.50
CA LYS A 623 31.74 -26.50 12.43
C LYS A 623 30.95 -25.92 11.25
N MET A 624 30.43 -26.77 10.38
CA MET A 624 29.55 -26.35 9.30
C MET A 624 28.22 -25.85 9.85
N VAL A 625 27.87 -24.61 9.52
CA VAL A 625 26.62 -23.94 9.93
C VAL A 625 25.70 -23.67 8.75
N GLY A 626 26.19 -23.79 7.51
CA GLY A 626 25.38 -23.70 6.31
C GLY A 626 26.12 -24.32 5.13
N GLN A 627 25.37 -24.84 4.16
CA GLN A 627 25.90 -25.37 2.91
C GLN A 627 24.85 -25.24 1.81
N TRP A 628 25.34 -25.05 0.58
CA TRP A 628 24.53 -25.12 -0.62
C TRP A 628 25.39 -25.52 -1.81
N ASP A 629 25.01 -26.59 -2.48
CA ASP A 629 25.75 -27.20 -3.58
C ASP A 629 24.80 -27.32 -4.77
N GLN A 630 25.15 -26.73 -5.92
CA GLN A 630 24.31 -26.78 -7.11
C GLN A 630 25.13 -26.68 -8.40
N ILE A 631 24.55 -27.18 -9.49
CA ILE A 631 24.96 -26.79 -10.83
C ILE A 631 24.69 -25.28 -10.97
N PRO A 632 25.64 -24.48 -11.51
CA PRO A 632 25.50 -23.03 -11.57
C PRO A 632 24.21 -22.55 -12.25
N GLY A 633 23.72 -21.38 -11.82
CA GLY A 633 22.47 -20.80 -12.30
C GLY A 633 21.24 -21.60 -11.84
N ALA A 634 21.28 -22.20 -10.64
CA ALA A 634 20.24 -23.08 -10.11
C ALA A 634 19.89 -24.24 -11.07
N GLY A 635 20.91 -24.80 -11.71
CA GLY A 635 20.79 -25.88 -12.70
C GLY A 635 20.58 -25.43 -14.15
N ALA A 636 20.38 -24.13 -14.40
CA ALA A 636 20.13 -23.62 -15.75
C ALA A 636 21.40 -23.23 -16.53
N SER A 637 22.57 -23.24 -15.89
CA SER A 637 23.83 -22.80 -16.52
C SER A 637 24.99 -23.73 -16.14
N PRO A 638 24.98 -25.01 -16.56
CA PRO A 638 26.09 -25.92 -16.32
C PRO A 638 27.39 -25.37 -16.91
N THR A 639 28.53 -25.68 -16.28
CA THR A 639 29.85 -25.17 -16.71
C THR A 639 30.18 -25.52 -18.16
N SER A 640 29.67 -26.66 -18.65
CA SER A 640 29.78 -27.10 -20.04
C SER A 640 29.12 -26.14 -21.05
N ALA A 641 28.13 -25.36 -20.62
CA ALA A 641 27.39 -24.41 -21.44
C ALA A 641 27.94 -22.97 -21.34
N TRP A 642 29.01 -22.73 -20.59
CA TRP A 642 29.57 -21.40 -20.40
C TRP A 642 30.28 -20.90 -21.66
N PRO A 643 29.87 -19.76 -22.25
CA PRO A 643 30.57 -19.20 -23.40
C PRO A 643 31.94 -18.65 -22.97
N PRO A 644 33.03 -18.96 -23.69
CA PRO A 644 34.33 -18.37 -23.43
C PRO A 644 34.29 -16.83 -23.40
N GLY A 645 34.95 -16.23 -22.42
CA GLY A 645 35.04 -14.77 -22.21
C GLY A 645 33.80 -14.12 -21.56
N ARG A 646 32.65 -14.79 -21.52
CA ARG A 646 31.41 -14.25 -20.92
C ARG A 646 31.41 -14.40 -19.39
N LEU A 647 30.96 -13.36 -18.70
CA LEU A 647 30.67 -13.43 -17.27
C LEU A 647 29.37 -14.20 -17.03
N VAL A 648 29.46 -15.26 -16.24
CA VAL A 648 28.32 -16.06 -15.77
C VAL A 648 28.00 -15.65 -14.34
N VAL A 649 26.73 -15.32 -14.11
CA VAL A 649 26.22 -14.84 -12.82
C VAL A 649 25.54 -16.01 -12.13
N ASP A 650 25.99 -16.32 -10.92
CA ASP A 650 25.56 -17.51 -10.20
C ASP A 650 25.18 -17.14 -8.77
N GLU A 651 23.90 -17.36 -8.41
CA GLU A 651 23.30 -16.86 -7.17
C GLU A 651 22.91 -18.00 -6.23
N TYR A 652 23.21 -17.82 -4.94
CA TYR A 652 23.06 -18.81 -3.88
C TYR A 652 22.26 -18.24 -2.71
N GLN A 653 21.37 -19.06 -2.16
CA GLN A 653 20.65 -18.78 -0.92
C GLN A 653 21.03 -19.84 0.11
N VAL A 654 22.06 -19.58 0.91
CA VAL A 654 22.59 -20.58 1.84
C VAL A 654 21.82 -20.54 3.18
N PRO A 655 21.03 -21.57 3.52
CA PRO A 655 20.39 -21.63 4.82
C PRO A 655 21.44 -21.80 5.93
N LEU A 656 21.31 -21.03 7.00
CA LEU A 656 22.24 -21.05 8.15
C LEU A 656 21.58 -21.57 9.43
N THR A 657 22.25 -22.47 10.15
CA THR A 657 21.88 -22.91 11.50
C THR A 657 22.89 -22.36 12.49
N LEU A 658 22.59 -21.19 13.07
CA LEU A 658 23.51 -20.47 13.95
C LEU A 658 23.41 -20.87 15.44
N ALA A 659 22.42 -21.69 15.80
CA ALA A 659 22.24 -22.14 17.19
C ALA A 659 23.47 -22.92 17.68
N GLY A 660 24.13 -22.42 18.72
CA GLY A 660 25.34 -23.01 19.28
C GLY A 660 26.56 -22.96 18.33
N ALA A 661 26.59 -22.01 17.40
CA ALA A 661 27.75 -21.73 16.56
C ALA A 661 28.57 -20.55 17.10
N THR A 662 29.89 -20.59 16.90
CA THR A 662 30.81 -19.58 17.45
C THR A 662 31.31 -18.65 16.33
N PRO A 663 31.03 -17.32 16.36
CA PRO A 663 31.58 -16.40 15.37
C PRO A 663 33.12 -16.26 15.51
N PRO A 664 33.84 -15.81 14.46
CA PRO A 664 33.30 -15.40 13.16
C PRO A 664 32.98 -16.58 12.24
N TYR A 665 32.19 -16.33 11.19
CA TYR A 665 31.76 -17.31 10.21
C TYR A 665 32.54 -17.15 8.90
N ARG A 666 33.20 -18.20 8.44
CA ARG A 666 33.97 -18.20 7.19
C ARG A 666 33.11 -18.78 6.07
N VAL A 667 33.03 -18.06 4.96
CA VAL A 667 32.33 -18.47 3.74
C VAL A 667 33.36 -19.07 2.78
N LEU A 668 33.17 -20.34 2.44
CA LEU A 668 34.08 -21.14 1.63
C LEU A 668 33.41 -21.51 0.31
N VAL A 669 34.14 -21.39 -0.80
CA VAL A 669 33.63 -21.71 -2.14
C VAL A 669 34.59 -22.60 -2.91
N GLY A 670 34.05 -23.52 -3.69
CA GLY A 670 34.83 -24.32 -4.62
C GLY A 670 33.94 -25.04 -5.63
N LEU A 671 34.59 -25.79 -6.51
CA LEU A 671 33.94 -26.62 -7.52
C LEU A 671 34.32 -28.09 -7.30
N TYR A 672 33.42 -29.00 -7.65
CA TYR A 672 33.73 -30.43 -7.69
C TYR A 672 32.98 -31.11 -8.83
N ASP A 673 33.53 -32.22 -9.30
CA ASP A 673 32.84 -33.10 -10.22
C ASP A 673 31.85 -33.98 -9.44
N ALA A 674 30.56 -33.86 -9.76
CA ALA A 674 29.51 -34.60 -9.06
C ALA A 674 29.58 -36.12 -9.28
N VAL A 675 30.22 -36.58 -10.36
CA VAL A 675 30.38 -38.01 -10.68
C VAL A 675 31.47 -38.64 -9.82
N THR A 676 32.62 -37.97 -9.69
CA THR A 676 33.79 -38.50 -8.99
C THR A 676 33.91 -38.03 -7.54
N GLY A 677 33.24 -36.94 -7.18
CA GLY A 677 33.40 -36.25 -5.89
C GLY A 677 34.70 -35.46 -5.77
N ALA A 678 35.55 -35.43 -6.82
CA ALA A 678 36.83 -34.76 -6.79
C ALA A 678 36.68 -33.24 -6.87
N ARG A 679 37.28 -32.52 -5.91
CA ARG A 679 37.31 -31.06 -5.91
C ARG A 679 38.32 -30.52 -6.91
N LEU A 680 37.94 -29.46 -7.60
CA LEU A 680 38.78 -28.76 -8.56
C LEU A 680 39.82 -27.90 -7.83
N ALA A 681 41.10 -28.09 -8.14
CA ALA A 681 42.19 -27.39 -7.46
C ALA A 681 42.14 -25.87 -7.70
N VAL A 682 42.43 -25.10 -6.66
CA VAL A 682 42.70 -23.66 -6.76
C VAL A 682 44.15 -23.50 -7.23
N VAL A 683 44.34 -22.91 -8.41
CA VAL A 683 45.67 -22.72 -9.05
C VAL A 683 46.27 -21.38 -8.64
N GLU A 684 45.45 -20.34 -8.54
CA GLU A 684 45.86 -18.99 -8.18
C GLU A 684 44.75 -18.34 -7.34
N SER A 685 45.12 -17.55 -6.32
CA SER A 685 44.12 -16.84 -5.54
C SER A 685 44.66 -15.56 -4.90
N ALA A 686 43.80 -14.54 -4.89
CA ALA A 686 43.99 -13.32 -4.11
C ALA A 686 43.49 -13.44 -2.66
N ARG A 687 42.85 -14.56 -2.27
CA ARG A 687 42.34 -14.81 -0.92
C ARG A 687 42.89 -16.11 -0.34
N PRO A 688 42.78 -16.36 0.98
CA PRO A 688 43.20 -17.63 1.56
C PRO A 688 42.51 -18.81 0.89
N SER A 689 43.29 -19.84 0.52
CA SER A 689 42.79 -21.06 -0.10
C SER A 689 43.49 -22.29 0.48
N GLY A 690 42.79 -23.42 0.52
CA GLY A 690 43.35 -24.71 0.96
C GLY A 690 42.30 -25.81 0.81
N ASP A 691 42.71 -27.07 0.65
CA ASP A 691 41.79 -28.20 0.43
C ASP A 691 40.83 -27.99 -0.77
N SER A 692 41.39 -27.42 -1.86
CA SER A 692 40.68 -27.09 -3.11
C SER A 692 39.44 -26.22 -2.93
N ARG A 693 39.47 -25.31 -1.95
CA ARG A 693 38.44 -24.30 -1.70
C ARG A 693 39.07 -22.96 -1.34
N LEU A 694 38.30 -21.91 -1.63
CA LEU A 694 38.63 -20.50 -1.44
C LEU A 694 37.84 -19.95 -0.25
N GLU A 695 38.48 -19.23 0.66
CA GLU A 695 37.77 -18.43 1.66
C GLU A 695 37.35 -17.09 1.04
N LEU A 696 36.05 -16.95 0.78
CA LEU A 696 35.49 -15.72 0.23
C LEU A 696 35.40 -14.61 1.24
N ALA A 697 35.03 -14.88 2.49
CA ALA A 697 34.90 -13.84 3.49
C ALA A 697 34.83 -14.42 4.90
N THR A 698 35.13 -13.58 5.87
CA THR A 698 34.91 -13.81 7.28
C THR A 698 33.85 -12.83 7.76
N LEU A 699 32.72 -13.32 8.25
CA LEU A 699 31.57 -12.54 8.73
C LEU A 699 31.52 -12.56 10.25
N GLU A 700 31.41 -11.39 10.87
CA GLU A 700 31.25 -11.29 12.32
C GLU A 700 29.86 -11.75 12.78
N GLY A 701 29.77 -12.20 14.03
CA GLY A 701 28.50 -12.48 14.69
C GLY A 701 27.68 -11.21 14.92
N ARG A 702 26.35 -11.34 14.93
CA ARG A 702 25.44 -10.23 15.29
C ARG A 702 25.34 -10.03 16.79
#